data_AF-A0AAV8GJ61-F1
#
_entry.id   AF-A0AAV8GJ61-F1
#
_cell.length_a   1.000
_cell.length_b   1.000
_cell.length_c   1.000
_cell.angle_alpha   90.00
_cell.angle_beta   90.00
_cell.angle_gamma   90.00
#
_symmetry.space_group_name_H-M   'P 1'
#
loop_
_entity.id
_entity.type
_entity.pdbx_description
1 polymer ?
#
loop_
_entity_poly.entity_id
_entity_poly.type
_entity_poly.pdbx_seq_one_letter_code
_entity_poly.pdbx_strand_id
1 'polypeptide(L)'
;MTTCTQPVRPNASQKVVSYTGPDRLSALPDVLLYKILSSLDPREVTQTCILSKRWRNLWTSVPCLHFEISDRTTTFSKESCRRFKKMVNAYILSYEEAACLHSFHLSCRGRRYLHKGIADAAPMWIEQAMKHKPNKVQLNFSHYERLRLPDSLYLCNSLEELYIIFHFGVNTIPFEPDEVCLPKLKRLQLRCASISPDAMKKICYGCPMLESLSLENCLLDKQDVTFGSLKSLSLRYCYSGYIGFSAPKVEYFSLVGGRIELISFSNLVNVEVLELRGPCLMDLLKEALRDFRIFHKLKRFIVGDFCMNCTSSAVSSLLDRASKLETLTLWHGYCSETRECYSGSQNSREKVEYWFNSQWPEVDVELRGQNDLPQQPCRPKGKEKVPSETSGIGSEQLLDKKYLDRLYESEQSVYEMLMLQPRDTDIFILENCDPWGTHTGEVKFIVNVEDILECLKRDRLNISILKMYSWLWKEKLTSEWGLKSVIVLDPEMVSANNIQIDKERVIDYLKTSFLSVEPKTYILFPYNERNHWTVMVVSLANYTLYYANSIDRTRRGGPIYSIRDILNIALKDYLSDIKIRRNYPTFKWTELLCSKQKDDFECGYFSMLYMKGILTAIFHDENHVLPRSIEPVGRPYVEKDIAKVVNELMEFMKHQLF
;
A
#
# COMPACT_ATOMS: atom_id res chain seq x y z
N MET A 1 5.40 -47.72 38.87
CA MET A 1 5.54 -46.93 40.12
C MET A 1 6.75 -46.02 39.96
N THR A 2 6.52 -44.73 39.74
CA THR A 2 7.54 -43.69 39.93
C THR A 2 6.80 -42.38 40.13
N THR A 3 7.00 -41.81 41.31
CA THR A 3 6.31 -40.69 41.92
C THR A 3 6.76 -39.36 41.31
N CYS A 4 5.82 -38.54 40.84
CA CYS A 4 6.08 -37.15 40.47
C CYS A 4 5.85 -36.26 41.69
N THR A 5 6.87 -35.49 42.05
CA THR A 5 6.95 -34.60 43.21
C THR A 5 5.99 -33.41 43.09
N GLN A 6 5.32 -33.09 44.19
CA GLN A 6 4.41 -31.94 44.30
C GLN A 6 5.17 -30.61 44.24
N PRO A 7 4.60 -29.55 43.63
CA PRO A 7 5.17 -28.22 43.73
C PRO A 7 4.89 -27.61 45.11
N VAL A 8 5.92 -26.99 45.68
CA VAL A 8 5.93 -26.29 46.97
C VAL A 8 4.91 -25.16 46.97
N ARG A 9 4.04 -25.13 48.00
CA ARG A 9 3.07 -24.06 48.26
C ARG A 9 3.80 -22.78 48.72
N PRO A 10 3.44 -21.59 48.21
CA PRO A 10 3.81 -20.35 48.88
C PRO A 10 2.91 -20.15 50.10
N ASN A 11 3.54 -20.12 51.28
CA ASN A 11 2.93 -19.65 52.52
C ASN A 11 2.82 -18.13 52.47
N ALA A 12 1.62 -17.61 52.23
CA ALA A 12 1.22 -16.28 52.67
C ALA A 12 -0.29 -16.28 52.88
N SER A 13 -0.68 -16.29 54.15
CA SER A 13 -2.04 -16.15 54.64
C SER A 13 -2.68 -14.83 54.21
N GLN A 14 -3.41 -14.85 53.10
CA GLN A 14 -4.52 -13.93 52.85
C GLN A 14 -5.83 -14.71 53.00
N LYS A 15 -6.59 -14.36 54.04
CA LYS A 15 -7.98 -14.83 54.19
C LYS A 15 -8.77 -14.40 52.95
N VAL A 16 -9.16 -15.35 52.11
CA VAL A 16 -10.20 -15.14 51.11
C VAL A 16 -11.49 -14.86 51.88
N VAL A 17 -11.95 -13.62 51.86
CA VAL A 17 -13.28 -13.26 52.37
C VAL A 17 -14.29 -13.92 51.44
N SER A 18 -14.88 -15.05 51.85
CA SER A 18 -15.99 -15.67 51.12
C SER A 18 -17.21 -14.76 51.26
N TYR A 19 -17.53 -14.01 50.22
CA TYR A 19 -18.80 -13.32 50.11
C TYR A 19 -19.93 -14.36 50.11
N THR A 20 -20.80 -14.35 51.11
CA THR A 20 -21.99 -15.23 51.21
C THR A 20 -23.24 -14.59 50.62
N GLY A 21 -23.10 -13.44 49.95
CA GLY A 21 -24.19 -12.81 49.20
C GLY A 21 -24.63 -13.67 48.01
N PRO A 22 -25.91 -13.61 47.60
CA PRO A 22 -26.41 -14.38 46.46
C PRO A 22 -25.60 -14.06 45.20
N ASP A 23 -25.19 -15.10 44.47
CA ASP A 23 -24.49 -14.97 43.18
C ASP A 23 -25.47 -14.45 42.12
N ARG A 24 -25.63 -13.12 42.07
CA ARG A 24 -26.53 -12.43 41.15
C ARG A 24 -26.11 -12.55 39.70
N LEU A 25 -24.83 -12.80 39.42
CA LEU A 25 -24.31 -12.97 38.06
C LEU A 25 -24.66 -14.35 37.51
N SER A 26 -24.46 -15.42 38.28
CA SER A 26 -24.86 -16.78 37.85
C SER A 26 -26.37 -17.00 37.83
N ALA A 27 -27.15 -16.11 38.46
CA ALA A 27 -28.61 -16.12 38.41
C ALA A 27 -29.19 -15.56 37.09
N LEU A 28 -28.37 -14.93 36.24
CA LEU A 28 -28.81 -14.41 34.95
C LEU A 28 -29.11 -15.56 33.96
N PRO A 29 -30.12 -15.41 33.08
CA PRO A 29 -30.33 -16.30 31.94
C PRO A 29 -29.13 -16.29 30.98
N ASP A 30 -28.88 -17.43 30.32
CA ASP A 30 -27.72 -17.58 29.42
C ASP A 30 -27.69 -16.54 28.29
N VAL A 31 -28.86 -16.10 27.81
CA VAL A 31 -28.96 -15.03 26.81
C VAL A 31 -28.30 -13.73 27.29
N LEU A 32 -28.47 -13.35 28.56
CA LEU A 32 -27.84 -12.16 29.12
C LEU A 32 -26.35 -12.38 29.39
N LEU A 33 -25.97 -13.60 29.81
CA LEU A 33 -24.58 -13.98 30.01
C LEU A 33 -23.78 -13.90 28.70
N TYR A 34 -24.30 -14.48 27.62
CA TYR A 34 -23.68 -14.39 26.29
C TYR A 34 -23.65 -12.96 25.77
N LYS A 35 -24.66 -12.13 26.08
CA LYS A 35 -24.66 -10.72 25.72
C LYS A 35 -23.55 -9.94 26.46
N ILE A 36 -23.35 -10.21 27.74
CA ILE A 36 -22.22 -9.66 28.50
C ILE A 36 -20.90 -10.12 27.89
N LEU A 37 -20.72 -11.43 27.68
CA LEU A 37 -19.48 -11.99 27.11
C LEU A 37 -19.20 -11.47 25.70
N SER A 38 -20.22 -11.23 24.88
CA SER A 38 -20.07 -10.67 23.52
C SER A 38 -19.55 -9.24 23.50
N SER A 39 -19.56 -8.54 24.64
CA SER A 39 -19.02 -7.19 24.79
C SER A 39 -17.57 -7.14 25.28
N LEU A 40 -17.01 -8.30 25.64
CA LEU A 40 -15.66 -8.45 26.17
C LEU A 40 -14.70 -8.98 25.09
N ASP A 41 -13.41 -8.68 25.23
CA ASP A 41 -12.40 -9.30 24.36
C ASP A 41 -12.21 -10.79 24.71
N PRO A 42 -11.72 -11.66 23.78
CA PRO A 42 -11.61 -13.09 24.06
C PRO A 42 -10.77 -13.45 25.29
N ARG A 43 -9.76 -12.65 25.66
CA ARG A 43 -8.96 -12.89 26.87
C ARG A 43 -9.80 -12.59 28.09
N GLU A 44 -10.50 -11.47 28.13
CA GLU A 44 -11.44 -11.12 29.19
C GLU A 44 -12.53 -12.18 29.34
N VAL A 45 -13.09 -12.65 28.22
CA VAL A 45 -14.08 -13.75 28.19
C VAL A 45 -13.51 -14.99 28.87
N THR A 46 -12.29 -15.43 28.54
CA THR A 46 -11.68 -16.58 29.24
C THR A 46 -11.40 -16.32 30.71
N GLN A 47 -11.09 -15.08 31.12
CA GLN A 47 -10.84 -14.72 32.52
C GLN A 47 -12.11 -14.82 33.37
N THR A 48 -13.30 -14.67 32.78
CA THR A 48 -14.57 -14.83 33.51
C THR A 48 -14.78 -16.25 34.06
N CYS A 49 -14.00 -17.25 33.60
CA CYS A 49 -14.10 -18.64 34.06
C CYS A 49 -13.84 -18.82 35.57
N ILE A 50 -13.19 -17.86 36.23
CA ILE A 50 -12.91 -17.90 37.67
C ILE A 50 -14.04 -17.33 38.53
N LEU A 51 -15.05 -16.68 37.93
CA LEU A 51 -16.10 -15.98 38.65
C LEU A 51 -17.02 -16.94 39.41
N SER A 52 -17.41 -18.06 38.79
CA SER A 52 -18.21 -19.10 39.42
C SER A 52 -18.13 -20.43 38.66
N LYS A 53 -18.70 -21.49 39.24
CA LYS A 53 -18.84 -22.79 38.56
C LYS A 53 -19.63 -22.69 37.24
N ARG A 54 -20.64 -21.81 37.16
CA ARG A 54 -21.45 -21.61 35.95
C ARG A 54 -20.63 -20.94 34.84
N TRP A 55 -19.82 -19.95 35.19
CA TRP A 55 -19.02 -19.19 34.22
C TRP A 55 -17.79 -19.93 33.69
N ARG A 56 -17.39 -21.03 34.35
CA ARG A 56 -16.19 -21.81 34.01
C ARG A 56 -16.11 -22.20 32.53
N ASN A 57 -17.25 -22.55 31.92
CA ASN A 57 -17.31 -23.03 30.54
C ASN A 57 -18.10 -22.10 29.60
N LEU A 58 -18.68 -20.98 30.06
CA LEU A 58 -19.52 -20.15 29.17
C LEU A 58 -18.76 -19.60 27.96
N TRP A 59 -17.45 -19.43 28.08
CA TRP A 59 -16.59 -18.97 27.01
C TRP A 59 -16.56 -19.95 25.81
N THR A 60 -16.79 -21.25 26.01
CA THR A 60 -16.77 -22.27 24.93
C THR A 60 -18.01 -22.26 24.05
N SER A 61 -19.05 -21.49 24.38
CA SER A 61 -20.30 -21.41 23.61
C SER A 61 -20.71 -19.97 23.25
N VAL A 62 -19.79 -19.00 23.34
CA VAL A 62 -20.09 -17.59 23.02
C VAL A 62 -20.41 -17.45 21.53
N PRO A 63 -21.52 -16.79 21.16
CA PRO A 63 -21.98 -16.72 19.76
C PRO A 63 -21.16 -15.77 18.87
N CYS A 64 -20.29 -14.95 19.45
CA CYS A 64 -19.45 -14.00 18.73
C CYS A 64 -17.99 -14.21 19.11
N LEU A 65 -17.16 -14.60 18.14
CA LEU A 65 -15.71 -14.77 18.33
C LEU A 65 -14.97 -13.66 17.60
N HIS A 66 -14.16 -12.88 18.33
CA HIS A 66 -13.40 -11.76 17.79
C HIS A 66 -11.92 -11.86 18.15
N PHE A 67 -11.10 -12.38 17.24
CA PHE A 67 -9.67 -12.49 17.43
C PHE A 67 -8.94 -11.40 16.67
N GLU A 68 -8.26 -10.51 17.39
CA GLU A 68 -7.44 -9.47 16.78
C GLU A 68 -5.98 -9.52 17.25
N ILE A 69 -5.08 -9.43 16.28
CA ILE A 69 -3.69 -9.04 16.48
C ILE A 69 -3.33 -7.99 15.43
N SER A 70 -2.97 -6.80 15.90
CA SER A 70 -2.46 -5.70 15.06
C SER A 70 -1.21 -5.10 15.69
N ASP A 71 -0.18 -4.81 14.87
CA ASP A 71 1.03 -4.13 15.33
C ASP A 71 1.17 -2.78 14.62
N ARG A 72 1.15 -1.70 15.42
CA ARG A 72 1.47 -0.33 14.97
C ARG A 72 2.90 0.10 15.34
N THR A 73 3.65 -0.77 16.02
CA THR A 73 5.00 -0.51 16.52
C THR A 73 6.05 -1.37 15.80
N THR A 74 7.34 -1.17 16.10
CA THR A 74 8.44 -1.65 15.27
C THR A 74 8.84 -3.11 15.48
N THR A 75 8.11 -3.89 16.28
CA THR A 75 8.48 -5.26 16.62
C THR A 75 7.27 -6.17 16.86
N PHE A 76 6.87 -6.90 15.83
CA PHE A 76 6.21 -8.20 16.01
C PHE A 76 7.19 -9.12 16.73
N SER A 77 7.07 -9.27 18.04
CA SER A 77 7.81 -10.34 18.70
C SER A 77 7.21 -11.66 18.24
N LYS A 78 8.05 -12.61 17.79
CA LYS A 78 7.65 -14.00 17.52
C LYS A 78 6.81 -14.57 18.66
N GLU A 79 7.10 -14.11 19.88
CA GLU A 79 6.38 -14.45 21.10
C GLU A 79 4.91 -13.96 21.11
N SER A 80 4.61 -12.76 20.62
CA SER A 80 3.22 -12.27 20.52
C SER A 80 2.41 -13.09 19.53
N CYS A 81 2.97 -13.39 18.35
CA CYS A 81 2.35 -14.30 17.39
C CYS A 81 2.15 -15.70 17.97
N ARG A 82 3.14 -16.21 18.71
CA ARG A 82 3.06 -17.52 19.38
C ARG A 82 1.96 -17.54 20.44
N ARG A 83 1.85 -16.50 21.27
CA ARG A 83 0.80 -16.37 22.30
C ARG A 83 -0.58 -16.25 21.67
N PHE A 84 -0.73 -15.41 20.65
CA PHE A 84 -1.98 -15.28 19.90
C PHE A 84 -2.37 -16.61 19.26
N LYS A 85 -1.45 -17.27 18.55
CA LYS A 85 -1.68 -18.60 17.97
C LYS A 85 -2.10 -19.62 19.03
N LYS A 86 -1.40 -19.66 20.17
CA LYS A 86 -1.74 -20.56 21.28
C LYS A 86 -3.14 -20.27 21.84
N MET A 87 -3.49 -19.00 21.99
CA MET A 87 -4.79 -18.55 22.47
C MET A 87 -5.91 -18.93 21.49
N VAL A 88 -5.77 -18.59 20.21
CA VAL A 88 -6.76 -18.93 19.18
C VAL A 88 -6.91 -20.44 19.05
N ASN A 89 -5.81 -21.20 19.02
CA ASN A 89 -5.85 -22.66 19.03
C ASN A 89 -6.63 -23.20 20.24
N ALA A 90 -6.33 -22.71 21.44
CA ALA A 90 -7.02 -23.17 22.65
C ALA A 90 -8.52 -22.88 22.57
N TYR A 91 -8.90 -21.70 22.07
CA TYR A 91 -10.31 -21.31 21.96
C TYR A 91 -11.06 -22.13 20.92
N ILE A 92 -10.52 -22.20 19.69
CA ILE A 92 -11.15 -22.87 18.55
C ILE A 92 -11.24 -24.38 18.76
N LEU A 93 -10.25 -25.00 19.42
CA LEU A 93 -10.27 -26.44 19.72
C LEU A 93 -11.15 -26.80 20.93
N SER A 94 -11.46 -25.84 21.80
CA SER A 94 -12.31 -26.07 22.97
C SER A 94 -13.75 -25.60 22.75
N TYR A 95 -14.05 -25.00 21.58
CA TYR A 95 -15.37 -24.51 21.27
C TYR A 95 -16.35 -25.69 21.19
N GLU A 96 -17.49 -25.57 21.87
CA GLU A 96 -18.44 -26.66 22.02
C GLU A 96 -19.04 -27.04 20.67
N GLU A 97 -19.08 -28.34 20.36
CA GLU A 97 -19.57 -28.84 19.08
C GLU A 97 -21.03 -28.43 18.81
N ALA A 98 -21.85 -28.39 19.86
CA ALA A 98 -23.26 -27.98 19.79
C ALA A 98 -23.47 -26.45 19.81
N ALA A 99 -22.43 -25.64 20.00
CA ALA A 99 -22.58 -24.19 20.10
C ALA A 99 -22.93 -23.56 18.75
N CYS A 100 -23.85 -22.59 18.79
CA CYS A 100 -24.23 -21.78 17.64
C CYS A 100 -23.32 -20.56 17.53
N LEU A 101 -22.41 -20.57 16.57
CA LEU A 101 -21.60 -19.42 16.23
C LEU A 101 -22.42 -18.50 15.34
N HIS A 102 -22.68 -17.27 15.77
CA HIS A 102 -23.37 -16.27 14.96
C HIS A 102 -22.38 -15.44 14.13
N SER A 103 -21.28 -14.99 14.76
CA SER A 103 -20.28 -14.15 14.10
C SER A 103 -18.85 -14.59 14.41
N PHE A 104 -18.01 -14.64 13.37
CA PHE A 104 -16.59 -14.92 13.46
C PHE A 104 -15.78 -13.78 12.83
N HIS A 105 -14.92 -13.16 13.62
CA HIS A 105 -14.00 -12.11 13.17
C HIS A 105 -12.57 -12.51 13.51
N LEU A 106 -11.74 -12.65 12.47
CA LEU A 106 -10.30 -12.89 12.59
C LEU A 106 -9.54 -11.76 11.89
N SER A 107 -8.84 -10.96 12.69
CA SER A 107 -8.01 -9.83 12.23
C SER A 107 -6.55 -10.06 12.61
N CYS A 108 -5.70 -10.25 11.60
CA CYS A 108 -4.27 -10.46 11.74
C CYS A 108 -3.53 -9.47 10.84
N ARG A 109 -3.24 -8.28 11.38
CA ARG A 109 -2.61 -7.18 10.64
C ARG A 109 -1.13 -7.06 10.96
N GLY A 110 -0.32 -7.50 10.01
CA GLY A 110 1.11 -7.27 9.95
C GLY A 110 1.48 -5.84 9.56
N ARG A 111 2.71 -5.40 9.88
CA ARG A 111 3.21 -4.08 9.45
C ARG A 111 3.39 -3.98 7.92
N ARG A 112 3.75 -5.10 7.28
CA ARG A 112 3.94 -5.21 5.81
C ARG A 112 3.38 -6.51 5.23
N TYR A 113 3.54 -7.63 5.94
CA TYR A 113 3.01 -8.93 5.53
C TYR A 113 2.47 -9.67 6.74
N LEU A 114 1.57 -10.63 6.51
CA LEU A 114 1.14 -11.55 7.56
C LEU A 114 2.31 -12.40 8.06
N HIS A 115 2.40 -12.59 9.36
CA HIS A 115 3.42 -13.48 9.93
C HIS A 115 3.17 -14.92 9.48
N LYS A 116 4.18 -15.59 8.90
CA LYS A 116 4.08 -16.97 8.36
C LYS A 116 3.36 -17.93 9.30
N GLY A 117 3.75 -18.01 10.58
CA GLY A 117 3.13 -18.96 11.51
C GLY A 117 1.65 -18.71 11.82
N ILE A 118 1.15 -17.48 11.56
CA ILE A 118 -0.27 -17.13 11.59
C ILE A 118 -0.92 -17.48 10.25
N ALA A 119 -0.27 -17.14 9.13
CA ALA A 119 -0.75 -17.50 7.79
C ALA A 119 -0.95 -19.02 7.62
N ASP A 120 -0.02 -19.83 8.15
CA ASP A 120 -0.10 -21.30 8.15
C ASP A 120 -1.23 -21.84 9.05
N ALA A 121 -1.69 -21.07 10.03
CA ALA A 121 -2.69 -21.51 11.02
C ALA A 121 -4.11 -20.96 10.74
N ALA A 122 -4.22 -19.80 10.10
CA ALA A 122 -5.48 -19.13 9.81
C ALA A 122 -6.47 -19.99 9.03
N PRO A 123 -6.08 -20.76 7.99
CA PRO A 123 -7.01 -21.62 7.26
C PRO A 123 -7.70 -22.64 8.17
N MET A 124 -6.94 -23.30 9.05
CA MET A 124 -7.49 -24.24 10.04
C MET A 124 -8.44 -23.55 11.04
N TRP A 125 -8.12 -22.33 11.49
CA TRP A 125 -9.03 -21.58 12.37
C TRP A 125 -10.35 -21.26 11.70
N ILE A 126 -10.29 -20.81 10.45
CA ILE A 126 -11.47 -20.49 9.65
C ILE A 126 -12.28 -21.77 9.43
N GLU A 127 -11.64 -22.86 8.99
CA GLU A 127 -12.30 -24.14 8.73
C GLU A 127 -13.04 -24.65 9.96
N GLN A 128 -12.43 -24.59 11.14
CA GLN A 128 -13.08 -25.01 12.37
C GLN A 128 -14.24 -24.08 12.75
N ALA A 129 -14.13 -22.76 12.55
CA ALA A 129 -15.24 -21.84 12.76
C ALA A 129 -16.40 -22.10 11.79
N MET A 130 -16.12 -22.43 10.53
CA MET A 130 -17.15 -22.70 9.52
C MET A 130 -18.00 -23.94 9.83
N LYS A 131 -17.50 -24.91 10.62
CA LYS A 131 -18.30 -26.06 11.09
C LYS A 131 -19.53 -25.64 11.90
N HIS A 132 -19.47 -24.50 12.57
CA HIS A 132 -20.55 -23.94 13.37
C HIS A 132 -21.51 -23.05 12.58
N LYS A 133 -21.34 -22.96 11.25
CA LYS A 133 -22.27 -22.30 10.33
C LYS A 133 -22.61 -20.86 10.74
N PRO A 134 -21.61 -19.96 10.79
CA PRO A 134 -21.85 -18.56 11.14
C PRO A 134 -22.75 -17.84 10.12
N ASN A 135 -23.47 -16.82 10.59
CA ASN A 135 -24.18 -15.88 9.72
C ASN A 135 -23.25 -14.79 9.20
N LYS A 136 -22.22 -14.42 9.96
CA LYS A 136 -21.32 -13.30 9.64
C LYS A 136 -19.86 -13.68 9.81
N VAL A 137 -19.06 -13.51 8.76
CA VAL A 137 -17.62 -13.75 8.78
C VAL A 137 -16.86 -12.50 8.35
N GLN A 138 -15.89 -12.08 9.17
CA GLN A 138 -15.00 -10.96 8.90
C GLN A 138 -13.55 -11.41 8.98
N LEU A 139 -12.86 -11.37 7.85
CA LEU A 139 -11.47 -11.78 7.71
C LEU A 139 -10.64 -10.57 7.32
N ASN A 140 -9.60 -10.32 8.10
CA ASN A 140 -8.75 -9.17 7.90
C ASN A 140 -7.29 -9.58 8.01
N PHE A 141 -6.57 -9.54 6.90
CA PHE A 141 -5.21 -10.05 6.82
C PHE A 141 -4.29 -9.05 6.16
N SER A 142 -3.05 -8.93 6.62
CA SER A 142 -2.01 -8.34 5.77
C SER A 142 -1.62 -9.28 4.63
N HIS A 143 -1.02 -8.74 3.57
CA HIS A 143 -0.64 -9.53 2.39
C HIS A 143 0.22 -10.76 2.75
N TYR A 144 -0.10 -11.91 2.14
CA TYR A 144 0.71 -13.12 2.18
C TYR A 144 0.36 -14.04 1.01
N GLU A 145 1.30 -14.22 0.08
CA GLU A 145 1.07 -14.90 -1.20
C GLU A 145 0.54 -16.33 -1.09
N ARG A 146 0.87 -17.03 0.00
CA ARG A 146 0.48 -18.42 0.22
C ARG A 146 -0.78 -18.58 1.07
N LEU A 147 -1.40 -17.48 1.50
CA LEU A 147 -2.62 -17.58 2.30
C LEU A 147 -3.76 -18.03 1.37
N ARG A 148 -4.26 -19.24 1.61
CA ARG A 148 -5.43 -19.80 0.94
C ARG A 148 -6.56 -19.91 1.95
N LEU A 149 -7.72 -19.33 1.64
CA LEU A 149 -8.91 -19.45 2.46
C LEU A 149 -9.59 -20.80 2.16
N PRO A 150 -10.14 -21.50 3.16
CA PRO A 150 -10.71 -22.83 2.97
C PRO A 150 -12.03 -22.79 2.20
N ASP A 151 -12.34 -23.82 1.41
CA ASP A 151 -13.56 -23.90 0.59
C ASP A 151 -14.85 -23.88 1.41
N SER A 152 -14.78 -24.38 2.65
CA SER A 152 -15.90 -24.31 3.61
C SER A 152 -16.40 -22.88 3.84
N LEU A 153 -15.55 -21.86 3.62
CA LEU A 153 -15.94 -20.44 3.64
C LEU A 153 -16.91 -20.10 2.51
N TYR A 154 -16.69 -20.66 1.32
CA TYR A 154 -17.43 -20.37 0.09
C TYR A 154 -18.61 -21.30 -0.16
N LEU A 155 -18.79 -22.34 0.67
CA LEU A 155 -19.87 -23.33 0.58
C LEU A 155 -20.86 -23.26 1.77
N CYS A 156 -20.75 -22.24 2.62
CA CYS A 156 -21.52 -22.13 3.85
C CYS A 156 -22.96 -21.62 3.62
N ASN A 157 -23.95 -22.48 3.87
CA ASN A 157 -25.36 -22.19 3.59
C ASN A 157 -26.08 -21.30 4.62
N SER A 158 -25.45 -20.99 5.75
CA SER A 158 -25.95 -20.06 6.76
C SER A 158 -25.44 -18.63 6.59
N LEU A 159 -24.39 -18.45 5.79
CA LEU A 159 -23.64 -17.20 5.72
C LEU A 159 -24.47 -16.10 5.04
N GLU A 160 -24.67 -14.99 5.73
CA GLU A 160 -25.40 -13.81 5.28
C GLU A 160 -24.47 -12.63 4.97
N GLU A 161 -23.33 -12.54 5.66
CA GLU A 161 -22.35 -11.48 5.47
C GLU A 161 -20.92 -12.03 5.41
N LEU A 162 -20.18 -11.68 4.36
CA LEU A 162 -18.78 -12.03 4.18
C LEU A 162 -17.95 -10.79 3.87
N TYR A 163 -16.95 -10.54 4.71
CA TYR A 163 -15.99 -9.46 4.54
C TYR A 163 -14.59 -10.05 4.49
N ILE A 164 -13.89 -9.87 3.37
CA ILE A 164 -12.51 -10.31 3.19
C ILE A 164 -11.68 -9.07 2.84
N ILE A 165 -10.84 -8.67 3.79
CA ILE A 165 -10.11 -7.41 3.74
C ILE A 165 -8.62 -7.69 3.80
N PHE A 166 -7.93 -7.47 2.68
CA PHE A 166 -6.48 -7.52 2.65
C PHE A 166 -5.88 -6.12 2.85
N HIS A 167 -4.81 -6.04 3.65
CA HIS A 167 -4.11 -4.80 4.02
C HIS A 167 -2.67 -4.84 3.52
N PHE A 168 -2.19 -3.70 3.00
CA PHE A 168 -0.79 -3.40 2.68
C PHE A 168 -0.06 -4.50 1.88
N GLY A 169 0.12 -4.27 0.58
CA GLY A 169 0.91 -5.10 -0.34
C GLY A 169 1.06 -4.36 -1.68
N VAL A 170 2.14 -4.62 -2.42
CA VAL A 170 2.37 -4.02 -3.76
C VAL A 170 1.43 -4.64 -4.81
N ASN A 171 0.92 -5.86 -4.52
CA ASN A 171 0.06 -6.65 -5.39
C ASN A 171 -1.27 -6.99 -4.70
N THR A 172 -2.31 -7.15 -5.51
CA THR A 172 -3.61 -7.73 -5.12
C THR A 172 -3.50 -9.25 -4.90
N ILE A 173 -4.25 -9.80 -3.94
CA ILE A 173 -4.24 -11.26 -3.69
C ILE A 173 -5.24 -11.96 -4.62
N PRO A 174 -4.84 -13.01 -5.36
CA PRO A 174 -5.76 -13.79 -6.17
C PRO A 174 -6.93 -14.32 -5.35
N PHE A 175 -8.15 -13.92 -5.74
CA PHE A 175 -9.41 -14.44 -5.23
C PHE A 175 -9.98 -15.38 -6.29
N GLU A 176 -9.66 -16.65 -6.13
CA GLU A 176 -10.06 -17.71 -7.07
C GLU A 176 -10.59 -18.91 -6.27
N PRO A 177 -11.86 -18.86 -5.82
CA PRO A 177 -12.49 -20.02 -5.22
C PRO A 177 -12.76 -21.08 -6.29
N ASP A 178 -12.55 -22.35 -5.93
CA ASP A 178 -12.85 -23.48 -6.81
C ASP A 178 -14.36 -23.57 -7.08
N GLU A 179 -15.17 -23.42 -6.03
CA GLU A 179 -16.63 -23.36 -6.09
C GLU A 179 -17.19 -22.28 -5.15
N VAL A 180 -18.38 -21.76 -5.48
CA VAL A 180 -19.12 -20.83 -4.62
C VAL A 180 -20.57 -21.26 -4.55
N CYS A 181 -21.07 -21.51 -3.33
CA CYS A 181 -22.46 -21.82 -3.05
C CYS A 181 -22.84 -21.22 -1.69
N LEU A 182 -23.31 -19.98 -1.71
CA LEU A 182 -23.67 -19.18 -0.54
C LEU A 182 -25.12 -18.70 -0.69
N PRO A 183 -26.12 -19.60 -0.56
CA PRO A 183 -27.52 -19.34 -0.91
C PRO A 183 -28.19 -18.23 -0.09
N LYS A 184 -27.65 -17.88 1.09
CA LYS A 184 -28.19 -16.84 1.97
C LYS A 184 -27.35 -15.56 2.02
N LEU A 185 -26.26 -15.49 1.27
CA LEU A 185 -25.35 -14.35 1.34
C LEU A 185 -26.04 -13.10 0.81
N LYS A 186 -26.13 -12.07 1.65
CA LYS A 186 -26.72 -10.76 1.33
C LYS A 186 -25.66 -9.69 1.14
N ARG A 187 -24.50 -9.79 1.81
CA ARG A 187 -23.43 -8.80 1.77
C ARG A 187 -22.08 -9.45 1.49
N LEU A 188 -21.41 -9.00 0.43
CA LEU A 188 -20.04 -9.36 0.11
C LEU A 188 -19.18 -8.09 0.01
N GLN A 189 -18.12 -8.03 0.80
CA GLN A 189 -17.08 -7.01 0.67
C GLN A 189 -15.72 -7.66 0.44
N LEU A 190 -15.06 -7.27 -0.64
CA LEU A 190 -13.69 -7.66 -0.96
C LEU A 190 -12.82 -6.40 -1.04
N ARG A 191 -11.64 -6.46 -0.43
CA ARG A 191 -10.65 -5.39 -0.53
C ARG A 191 -9.26 -5.92 -0.88
N CYS A 192 -8.56 -5.24 -1.80
CA CYS A 192 -7.21 -5.57 -2.25
C CYS A 192 -7.11 -6.99 -2.86
N ALA A 193 -8.12 -7.40 -3.63
CA ALA A 193 -8.21 -8.72 -4.26
C ALA A 193 -8.10 -8.64 -5.80
N SER A 194 -7.46 -9.65 -6.41
CA SER A 194 -7.47 -9.86 -7.87
C SER A 194 -8.57 -10.85 -8.21
N ILE A 195 -9.56 -10.46 -9.01
CA ILE A 195 -10.76 -11.26 -9.26
C ILE A 195 -10.83 -11.58 -10.76
N SER A 196 -10.71 -12.87 -11.07
CA SER A 196 -10.85 -13.36 -12.45
C SER A 196 -12.32 -13.38 -12.89
N PRO A 197 -12.60 -13.44 -14.21
CA PRO A 197 -13.97 -13.47 -14.71
C PRO A 197 -14.74 -14.72 -14.27
N ASP A 198 -14.04 -15.84 -14.11
CA ASP A 198 -14.59 -17.09 -13.59
C ASP A 198 -15.01 -16.96 -12.12
N ALA A 199 -14.15 -16.39 -11.27
CA ALA A 199 -14.45 -16.15 -9.87
C ALA A 199 -15.69 -15.25 -9.70
N MET A 200 -15.86 -14.22 -10.53
CA MET A 200 -17.05 -13.38 -10.47
C MET A 200 -18.32 -14.10 -10.94
N LYS A 201 -18.25 -14.90 -12.01
CA LYS A 201 -19.38 -15.73 -12.44
C LYS A 201 -19.82 -16.68 -11.33
N LYS A 202 -18.87 -17.32 -10.64
CA LYS A 202 -19.13 -18.15 -9.47
C LYS A 202 -19.84 -17.37 -8.36
N ILE A 203 -19.43 -16.14 -8.07
CA ILE A 203 -20.15 -15.26 -7.13
C ILE A 203 -21.58 -14.99 -7.60
N CYS A 204 -21.79 -14.68 -8.89
CA CYS A 204 -23.11 -14.34 -9.43
C CYS A 204 -24.10 -15.49 -9.31
N TYR A 205 -23.70 -16.70 -9.70
CA TYR A 205 -24.57 -17.88 -9.68
C TYR A 205 -24.64 -18.54 -8.30
N GLY A 206 -23.56 -18.49 -7.52
CA GLY A 206 -23.45 -19.07 -6.20
C GLY A 206 -24.12 -18.27 -5.08
N CYS A 207 -24.37 -16.97 -5.28
CA CYS A 207 -24.92 -16.06 -4.29
C CYS A 207 -26.25 -15.43 -4.75
N PRO A 208 -27.34 -16.21 -4.92
CA PRO A 208 -28.60 -15.72 -5.50
C PRO A 208 -29.31 -14.64 -4.68
N MET A 209 -29.02 -14.53 -3.37
CA MET A 209 -29.62 -13.54 -2.46
C MET A 209 -28.74 -12.30 -2.23
N LEU A 210 -27.66 -12.11 -3.02
CA LEU A 210 -26.71 -11.04 -2.81
C LEU A 210 -27.34 -9.66 -3.06
N GLU A 211 -27.52 -8.88 -1.99
CA GLU A 211 -28.12 -7.54 -2.05
C GLU A 211 -27.07 -6.43 -2.12
N SER A 212 -25.86 -6.64 -1.59
CA SER A 212 -24.79 -5.65 -1.59
C SER A 212 -23.44 -6.25 -1.94
N LEU A 213 -22.78 -5.67 -2.94
CA LEU A 213 -21.42 -6.00 -3.37
C LEU A 213 -20.55 -4.75 -3.27
N SER A 214 -19.46 -4.84 -2.50
CA SER A 214 -18.47 -3.76 -2.36
C SER A 214 -17.08 -4.28 -2.69
N LEU A 215 -16.46 -3.71 -3.72
CA LEU A 215 -15.09 -4.00 -4.13
C LEU A 215 -14.24 -2.74 -3.91
N GLU A 216 -13.12 -2.87 -3.18
CA GLU A 216 -12.22 -1.75 -2.85
C GLU A 216 -10.78 -2.12 -3.19
N ASN A 217 -10.05 -1.29 -3.96
CA ASN A 217 -8.67 -1.58 -4.40
C ASN A 217 -8.54 -2.95 -5.10
N CYS A 218 -9.56 -3.39 -5.83
CA CYS A 218 -9.55 -4.69 -6.52
C CYS A 218 -9.08 -4.57 -7.97
N LEU A 219 -8.33 -5.56 -8.44
CA LEU A 219 -8.02 -5.76 -9.85
C LEU A 219 -9.08 -6.68 -10.46
N LEU A 220 -9.75 -6.21 -11.51
CA LEU A 220 -10.82 -6.93 -12.19
C LEU A 220 -10.43 -7.13 -13.65
N ASP A 221 -10.30 -8.38 -14.08
CA ASP A 221 -10.17 -8.70 -15.51
C ASP A 221 -11.42 -8.31 -16.28
N LYS A 222 -11.43 -8.43 -17.62
CA LYS A 222 -12.63 -8.13 -18.42
C LYS A 222 -13.80 -9.03 -18.03
N GLN A 223 -14.89 -8.45 -17.53
CA GLN A 223 -16.06 -9.22 -17.10
C GLN A 223 -17.37 -8.65 -17.65
N ASP A 224 -18.29 -9.57 -17.94
CA ASP A 224 -19.69 -9.27 -18.25
C ASP A 224 -20.55 -10.21 -17.41
N VAL A 225 -21.20 -9.66 -16.38
CA VAL A 225 -21.94 -10.44 -15.40
C VAL A 225 -23.28 -9.79 -15.05
N THR A 226 -24.25 -10.64 -14.72
CA THR A 226 -25.61 -10.21 -14.37
C THR A 226 -25.93 -10.58 -12.93
N PHE A 227 -26.39 -9.61 -12.14
CA PHE A 227 -26.86 -9.82 -10.77
C PHE A 227 -28.39 -9.62 -10.67
N GLY A 228 -29.12 -10.67 -10.33
CA GLY A 228 -30.60 -10.64 -10.28
C GLY A 228 -31.22 -10.06 -9.00
N SER A 229 -30.45 -9.94 -7.92
CA SER A 229 -30.92 -9.55 -6.57
C SER A 229 -30.19 -8.34 -5.98
N LEU A 230 -29.14 -7.85 -6.66
CA LEU A 230 -28.27 -6.79 -6.15
C LEU A 230 -29.02 -5.45 -6.08
N LYS A 231 -28.96 -4.82 -4.91
CA LYS A 231 -29.52 -3.49 -4.61
C LYS A 231 -28.44 -2.43 -4.45
N SER A 232 -27.23 -2.82 -4.03
CA SER A 232 -26.11 -1.93 -3.81
C SER A 232 -24.84 -2.46 -4.47
N LEU A 233 -24.24 -1.67 -5.34
CA LEU A 233 -22.96 -1.96 -5.99
C LEU A 233 -21.99 -0.81 -5.75
N SER A 234 -20.84 -1.10 -5.13
CA SER A 234 -19.79 -0.12 -4.88
C SER A 234 -18.44 -0.61 -5.36
N LEU A 235 -17.81 0.17 -6.24
CA LEU A 235 -16.49 -0.06 -6.81
C LEU A 235 -15.61 1.13 -6.44
N ARG A 236 -14.62 0.93 -5.58
CA ARG A 236 -13.73 2.00 -5.10
C ARG A 236 -12.29 1.67 -5.43
N TYR A 237 -11.59 2.56 -6.13
CA TYR A 237 -10.18 2.43 -6.48
C TYR A 237 -9.85 1.11 -7.19
N CYS A 238 -10.81 0.60 -7.97
CA CYS A 238 -10.65 -0.63 -8.74
C CYS A 238 -9.95 -0.38 -10.08
N TYR A 239 -9.27 -1.39 -10.59
CA TYR A 239 -8.57 -1.34 -11.88
C TYR A 239 -9.14 -2.40 -12.81
N SER A 240 -9.52 -2.01 -14.02
CA SER A 240 -10.03 -2.93 -15.05
C SER A 240 -9.96 -2.35 -16.46
N GLY A 241 -9.79 -3.19 -17.47
CA GLY A 241 -9.96 -2.77 -18.87
C GLY A 241 -11.44 -2.67 -19.28
N TYR A 242 -12.34 -3.46 -18.69
CA TYR A 242 -13.77 -3.42 -19.03
C TYR A 242 -14.63 -4.05 -17.94
N ILE A 243 -15.70 -3.36 -17.57
CA ILE A 243 -16.70 -3.84 -16.62
C ILE A 243 -18.11 -3.72 -17.22
N GLY A 244 -18.73 -4.86 -17.52
CA GLY A 244 -20.16 -4.97 -17.82
C GLY A 244 -20.93 -5.51 -16.62
N PHE A 245 -21.63 -4.65 -15.88
CA PHE A 245 -22.53 -5.08 -14.82
C PHE A 245 -23.98 -4.85 -15.22
N SER A 246 -24.73 -5.93 -15.46
CA SER A 246 -26.19 -5.88 -15.61
C SER A 246 -26.84 -6.18 -14.26
N ALA A 247 -27.42 -5.16 -13.62
CA ALA A 247 -27.98 -5.31 -12.29
C ALA A 247 -29.30 -4.50 -12.16
N PRO A 248 -30.43 -5.03 -12.65
CA PRO A 248 -31.67 -4.28 -12.82
C PRO A 248 -32.30 -3.79 -11.52
N LYS A 249 -31.96 -4.37 -10.37
CA LYS A 249 -32.52 -3.99 -9.06
C LYS A 249 -31.61 -3.06 -8.27
N VAL A 250 -30.49 -2.60 -8.83
CA VAL A 250 -29.57 -1.72 -8.11
C VAL A 250 -30.21 -0.36 -7.88
N GLU A 251 -30.29 0.02 -6.61
CA GLU A 251 -30.80 1.28 -6.09
C GLU A 251 -29.63 2.22 -5.73
N TYR A 252 -28.50 1.67 -5.28
CA TYR A 252 -27.26 2.41 -4.96
C TYR A 252 -26.12 1.93 -5.86
N PHE A 253 -25.59 2.83 -6.69
CA PHE A 253 -24.40 2.58 -7.50
C PHE A 253 -23.32 3.61 -7.18
N SER A 254 -22.12 3.13 -6.86
CA SER A 254 -20.98 3.97 -6.50
C SER A 254 -19.72 3.52 -7.22
N LEU A 255 -19.07 4.46 -7.89
CA LEU A 255 -17.84 4.28 -8.63
C LEU A 255 -16.88 5.41 -8.28
N VAL A 256 -15.84 5.10 -7.52
CA VAL A 256 -14.98 6.12 -6.90
C VAL A 256 -13.51 5.79 -7.13
N GLY A 257 -12.78 6.62 -7.87
CA GLY A 257 -11.34 6.45 -8.13
C GLY A 257 -11.02 5.24 -9.01
N GLY A 258 -9.73 4.90 -9.08
CA GLY A 258 -9.24 3.77 -9.89
C GLY A 258 -9.16 4.10 -11.38
N ARG A 259 -8.96 3.07 -12.21
CA ARG A 259 -8.90 3.19 -13.68
C ARG A 259 -9.73 2.07 -14.29
N ILE A 260 -10.87 2.45 -14.86
CA ILE A 260 -11.75 1.53 -15.60
C ILE A 260 -11.93 2.10 -17.00
N GLU A 261 -11.38 1.41 -18.00
CA GLU A 261 -11.32 1.96 -19.37
C GLU A 261 -12.69 2.01 -20.03
N LEU A 262 -13.56 1.03 -19.75
CA LEU A 262 -14.92 0.94 -20.29
C LEU A 262 -15.89 0.38 -19.24
N ILE A 263 -17.04 1.03 -19.06
CA ILE A 263 -18.14 0.53 -18.22
C ILE A 263 -19.40 0.47 -19.04
N SER A 264 -20.15 -0.63 -18.94
CA SER A 264 -21.51 -0.68 -19.47
C SER A 264 -22.49 -0.45 -18.33
N PHE A 265 -23.23 0.67 -18.37
CA PHE A 265 -24.36 0.93 -17.46
C PHE A 265 -25.66 0.21 -17.90
N SER A 266 -25.55 -0.69 -18.87
CA SER A 266 -26.68 -1.40 -19.43
C SER A 266 -27.49 -2.08 -18.32
N ASN A 267 -28.77 -1.74 -18.25
CA ASN A 267 -29.73 -2.35 -17.32
C ASN A 267 -29.57 -1.92 -15.84
N LEU A 268 -29.02 -0.74 -15.54
CA LEU A 268 -29.09 -0.10 -14.22
C LEU A 268 -30.29 0.86 -14.10
N VAL A 269 -31.50 0.34 -14.27
CA VAL A 269 -32.71 1.17 -14.45
C VAL A 269 -33.37 1.65 -13.16
N ASN A 270 -32.94 1.14 -12.00
CA ASN A 270 -33.56 1.41 -10.69
C ASN A 270 -32.69 2.27 -9.76
N VAL A 271 -31.61 2.85 -10.27
CA VAL A 271 -30.66 3.61 -9.46
C VAL A 271 -31.34 4.85 -8.87
N GLU A 272 -31.41 4.91 -7.55
CA GLU A 272 -31.90 6.07 -6.79
C GLU A 272 -30.73 6.94 -6.30
N VAL A 273 -29.57 6.33 -6.06
CA VAL A 273 -28.34 7.01 -5.65
C VAL A 273 -27.20 6.62 -6.58
N LEU A 274 -26.65 7.63 -7.27
CA LEU A 274 -25.51 7.48 -8.17
C LEU A 274 -24.33 8.28 -7.60
N GLU A 275 -23.19 7.63 -7.39
CA GLU A 275 -21.94 8.27 -7.00
C GLU A 275 -20.87 7.98 -8.05
N LEU A 276 -20.35 9.03 -8.69
CA LEU A 276 -19.27 8.93 -9.68
C LEU A 276 -18.15 9.89 -9.27
N ARG A 277 -16.94 9.37 -9.03
CA ARG A 277 -15.77 10.15 -8.62
C ARG A 277 -14.50 9.53 -9.18
N GLY A 278 -13.47 10.33 -9.47
CA GLY A 278 -12.16 9.83 -9.90
C GLY A 278 -11.71 10.33 -11.28
N PRO A 279 -10.51 9.91 -11.72
CA PRO A 279 -9.80 10.52 -12.85
C PRO A 279 -10.47 10.31 -14.23
N CYS A 280 -11.36 9.32 -14.36
CA CYS A 280 -12.10 9.00 -15.59
C CYS A 280 -13.54 9.55 -15.58
N LEU A 281 -13.85 10.54 -14.74
CA LEU A 281 -15.22 11.02 -14.53
C LEU A 281 -15.96 11.40 -15.83
N MET A 282 -15.30 12.08 -16.76
CA MET A 282 -15.97 12.52 -17.99
C MET A 282 -16.36 11.37 -18.91
N ASP A 283 -15.57 10.31 -18.99
CA ASP A 283 -15.92 9.11 -19.74
C ASP A 283 -17.10 8.38 -19.09
N LEU A 284 -17.11 8.33 -17.76
CA LEU A 284 -18.22 7.77 -16.98
C LEU A 284 -19.51 8.57 -17.18
N LEU A 285 -19.44 9.90 -17.16
CA LEU A 285 -20.58 10.77 -17.41
C LEU A 285 -21.12 10.61 -18.84
N LYS A 286 -20.24 10.58 -19.85
CA LYS A 286 -20.62 10.36 -21.25
C LYS A 286 -21.34 9.02 -21.42
N GLU A 287 -20.82 7.97 -20.81
CA GLU A 287 -21.39 6.64 -20.89
C GLU A 287 -22.74 6.55 -20.13
N ALA A 288 -22.86 7.20 -18.97
CA ALA A 288 -24.14 7.31 -18.27
C ALA A 288 -25.17 8.09 -19.12
N LEU A 289 -24.76 9.14 -19.83
CA LEU A 289 -25.61 9.90 -20.75
C LEU A 289 -26.07 9.11 -21.99
N ARG A 290 -25.40 8.00 -22.34
CA ARG A 290 -25.84 7.09 -23.41
C ARG A 290 -27.04 6.24 -22.97
N ASP A 291 -27.15 5.87 -21.69
CA ASP A 291 -28.28 5.11 -21.16
C ASP A 291 -29.16 5.96 -20.24
N PHE A 292 -30.08 6.70 -20.86
CA PHE A 292 -31.02 7.62 -20.19
C PHE A 292 -31.84 6.99 -19.05
N ARG A 293 -31.99 5.66 -19.03
CA ARG A 293 -32.85 4.96 -18.06
C ARG A 293 -32.31 5.04 -16.63
N ILE A 294 -30.99 5.21 -16.47
CA ILE A 294 -30.36 5.34 -15.15
C ILE A 294 -30.85 6.58 -14.38
N PHE A 295 -31.31 7.62 -15.08
CA PHE A 295 -31.73 8.89 -14.48
C PHE A 295 -33.21 8.93 -14.07
N HIS A 296 -34.04 7.99 -14.53
CA HIS A 296 -35.50 8.06 -14.34
C HIS A 296 -35.96 7.92 -12.88
N LYS A 297 -35.15 7.26 -12.03
CA LYS A 297 -35.42 7.07 -10.60
C LYS A 297 -34.40 7.77 -9.70
N LEU A 298 -33.45 8.49 -10.28
CA LEU A 298 -32.34 9.08 -9.56
C LEU A 298 -32.86 10.19 -8.62
N LYS A 299 -32.67 10.01 -7.32
CA LYS A 299 -33.02 10.97 -6.26
C LYS A 299 -31.79 11.71 -5.73
N ARG A 300 -30.64 11.03 -5.70
CA ARG A 300 -29.39 11.61 -5.24
C ARG A 300 -28.26 11.35 -6.22
N PHE A 301 -27.59 12.41 -6.65
CA PHE A 301 -26.42 12.33 -7.50
C PHE A 301 -25.20 12.92 -6.79
N ILE A 302 -24.14 12.15 -6.70
CA ILE A 302 -22.87 12.55 -6.08
C ILE A 302 -21.80 12.55 -7.16
N VAL A 303 -21.24 13.72 -7.42
CA VAL A 303 -20.21 13.92 -8.44
C VAL A 303 -18.91 14.32 -7.75
N GLY A 304 -17.89 13.48 -7.90
CA GLY A 304 -16.50 13.76 -7.56
C GLY A 304 -15.86 14.74 -8.53
N ASP A 305 -14.79 15.42 -8.12
CA ASP A 305 -13.88 16.13 -9.05
C ASP A 305 -14.59 17.08 -10.03
N PHE A 306 -15.68 17.71 -9.58
CA PHE A 306 -16.54 18.57 -10.41
C PHE A 306 -15.80 19.86 -10.81
N CYS A 307 -15.90 20.22 -12.10
CA CYS A 307 -15.38 21.45 -12.65
C CYS A 307 -16.38 22.14 -13.58
N MET A 308 -16.58 23.45 -13.36
CA MET A 308 -17.47 24.28 -14.17
C MET A 308 -17.08 24.35 -15.65
N ASN A 309 -15.81 24.14 -15.99
CA ASN A 309 -15.32 24.19 -17.36
C ASN A 309 -15.37 22.82 -18.07
N CYS A 310 -15.20 21.72 -17.33
CA CYS A 310 -15.13 20.36 -17.89
C CYS A 310 -16.48 19.62 -17.81
N THR A 311 -17.04 19.56 -16.60
CA THR A 311 -18.11 18.62 -16.24
C THR A 311 -19.49 19.26 -16.21
N SER A 312 -19.57 20.60 -16.19
CA SER A 312 -20.85 21.33 -16.06
C SER A 312 -21.85 20.95 -17.13
N SER A 313 -21.44 20.91 -18.41
CA SER A 313 -22.33 20.59 -19.53
C SER A 313 -22.90 19.18 -19.45
N ALA A 314 -22.07 18.20 -19.07
CA ALA A 314 -22.48 16.81 -18.89
C ALA A 314 -23.42 16.66 -17.68
N VAL A 315 -23.12 17.34 -16.56
CA VAL A 315 -23.97 17.37 -15.37
C VAL A 315 -25.30 18.06 -15.68
N SER A 316 -25.32 19.22 -16.35
CA SER A 316 -26.55 19.89 -16.81
C SER A 316 -27.41 18.98 -17.68
N SER A 317 -26.79 18.35 -18.68
CA SER A 317 -27.49 17.42 -19.59
C SER A 317 -28.11 16.24 -18.83
N LEU A 318 -27.50 15.83 -17.73
CA LEU A 318 -27.99 14.79 -16.85
C LEU A 318 -29.14 15.30 -15.97
N LEU A 319 -29.00 16.48 -15.37
CA LEU A 319 -30.03 17.13 -14.55
C LEU A 319 -31.32 17.34 -15.33
N ASP A 320 -31.23 17.78 -16.60
CA ASP A 320 -32.37 17.93 -17.50
C ASP A 320 -33.14 16.61 -17.72
N ARG A 321 -32.48 15.47 -17.52
CA ARG A 321 -33.05 14.13 -17.69
C ARG A 321 -33.45 13.49 -16.35
N ALA A 322 -33.00 14.02 -15.22
CA ALA A 322 -33.20 13.47 -13.88
C ALA A 322 -34.37 14.16 -13.15
N SER A 323 -35.59 14.02 -13.69
CA SER A 323 -36.81 14.67 -13.18
C SER A 323 -37.19 14.39 -11.71
N LYS A 324 -36.57 13.41 -11.05
CA LYS A 324 -36.83 13.04 -9.64
C LYS A 324 -35.65 13.37 -8.72
N LEU A 325 -34.66 14.09 -9.22
CA LEU A 325 -33.47 14.41 -8.44
C LEU A 325 -33.85 15.37 -7.33
N GLU A 326 -33.59 14.97 -6.09
CA GLU A 326 -33.83 15.75 -4.88
C GLU A 326 -32.53 16.42 -4.41
N THR A 327 -31.40 15.72 -4.54
CA THR A 327 -30.11 16.17 -4.01
C THR A 327 -28.97 15.98 -5.01
N LEU A 328 -28.15 17.00 -5.18
CA LEU A 328 -26.92 16.98 -5.96
C LEU A 328 -25.74 17.33 -5.05
N THR A 329 -24.90 16.34 -4.73
CA THR A 329 -23.66 16.59 -3.99
C THR A 329 -22.50 16.74 -4.97
N LEU A 330 -21.92 17.94 -5.04
CA LEU A 330 -20.73 18.20 -5.84
C LEU A 330 -19.52 18.25 -4.92
N TRP A 331 -18.65 17.25 -5.04
CA TRP A 331 -17.35 17.29 -4.39
C TRP A 331 -16.43 18.16 -5.21
N HIS A 332 -15.84 19.17 -4.56
CA HIS A 332 -14.74 19.89 -5.16
C HIS A 332 -13.58 18.92 -5.38
N GLY A 333 -12.94 19.03 -6.52
CA GLY A 333 -11.72 18.30 -6.81
C GLY A 333 -11.02 18.88 -8.01
N TYR A 334 -9.85 18.31 -8.28
CA TYR A 334 -8.99 18.68 -9.38
C TYR A 334 -9.60 18.13 -10.68
N CYS A 335 -10.05 19.00 -11.60
CA CYS A 335 -10.38 18.51 -12.95
C CYS A 335 -9.08 18.18 -13.68
N SER A 336 -8.89 16.90 -13.99
CA SER A 336 -7.74 16.43 -14.77
C SER A 336 -7.66 17.06 -16.16
N GLU A 337 -8.80 17.42 -16.76
CA GLU A 337 -8.87 18.00 -18.11
C GLU A 337 -8.49 19.50 -18.15
N THR A 338 -8.94 20.31 -17.18
CA THR A 338 -8.59 21.75 -17.14
C THR A 338 -7.42 22.07 -16.22
N ARG A 339 -6.99 21.13 -15.37
CA ARG A 339 -5.97 21.31 -14.33
C ARG A 339 -6.27 22.48 -13.39
N GLU A 340 -7.55 22.79 -13.23
CA GLU A 340 -8.03 23.83 -12.34
C GLU A 340 -8.68 23.18 -11.12
N CYS A 341 -8.09 23.43 -9.95
CA CYS A 341 -8.79 23.29 -8.68
C CYS A 341 -9.76 24.47 -8.57
N TYR A 342 -11.06 24.21 -8.50
CA TYR A 342 -12.01 25.23 -8.09
C TYR A 342 -11.64 25.61 -6.65
N SER A 343 -10.91 26.73 -6.47
CA SER A 343 -10.57 27.20 -5.13
C SER A 343 -11.90 27.48 -4.45
N GLY A 344 -12.19 26.73 -3.39
CA GLY A 344 -13.45 26.80 -2.64
C GLY A 344 -13.65 28.12 -1.90
N SER A 345 -13.20 29.24 -2.47
CA SER A 345 -13.53 30.58 -2.02
C SER A 345 -15.05 30.68 -1.90
N GLN A 346 -15.50 31.36 -0.86
CA GLN A 346 -16.93 31.49 -0.59
C GLN A 346 -17.68 32.14 -1.76
N ASN A 347 -17.06 33.10 -2.44
CA ASN A 347 -17.55 33.70 -3.69
C ASN A 347 -17.68 32.70 -4.84
N SER A 348 -16.77 31.72 -4.96
CA SER A 348 -16.83 30.70 -6.00
C SER A 348 -17.95 29.69 -5.72
N ARG A 349 -18.13 29.29 -4.45
CA ARG A 349 -19.23 28.41 -4.01
C ARG A 349 -20.60 29.04 -4.25
N GLU A 350 -20.77 30.29 -3.80
CA GLU A 350 -22.01 31.04 -3.99
C GLU A 350 -22.36 31.20 -5.48
N LYS A 351 -21.37 31.36 -6.37
CA LYS A 351 -21.61 31.39 -7.83
C LYS A 351 -22.09 30.06 -8.40
N VAL A 352 -21.51 28.94 -7.96
CA VAL A 352 -21.93 27.60 -8.41
C VAL A 352 -23.31 27.28 -7.89
N GLU A 353 -23.56 27.48 -6.60
CA GLU A 353 -24.88 27.32 -5.98
C GLU A 353 -25.91 28.22 -6.66
N TYR A 354 -25.61 29.51 -6.87
CA TYR A 354 -26.50 30.42 -7.58
C TYR A 354 -26.79 29.95 -9.01
N TRP A 355 -25.77 29.49 -9.75
CA TRP A 355 -25.94 29.00 -11.12
C TRP A 355 -26.85 27.77 -11.17
N PHE A 356 -26.63 26.77 -10.30
CA PHE A 356 -27.49 25.59 -10.24
C PHE A 356 -28.90 25.95 -9.75
N ASN A 357 -29.04 26.73 -8.68
CA ASN A 357 -30.33 27.13 -8.12
C ASN A 357 -31.15 27.98 -9.11
N SER A 358 -30.49 28.72 -10.00
CA SER A 358 -31.16 29.50 -11.06
C SER A 358 -31.72 28.63 -12.19
N GLN A 359 -31.20 27.41 -12.38
CA GLN A 359 -31.59 26.51 -13.49
C GLN A 359 -32.43 25.32 -12.99
N TRP A 360 -32.16 24.81 -11.79
CA TRP A 360 -32.85 23.70 -11.15
C TRP A 360 -33.19 24.04 -9.67
N PRO A 361 -34.13 24.97 -9.42
CA PRO A 361 -34.45 25.44 -8.07
C PRO A 361 -35.05 24.36 -7.14
N GLU A 362 -35.51 23.24 -7.70
CA GLU A 362 -36.08 22.11 -6.95
C GLU A 362 -35.02 21.12 -6.46
N VAL A 363 -33.76 21.24 -6.90
CA VAL A 363 -32.66 20.35 -6.53
C VAL A 363 -31.83 20.99 -5.42
N ASP A 364 -31.71 20.31 -4.27
CA ASP A 364 -30.82 20.76 -3.20
C ASP A 364 -29.35 20.45 -3.57
N VAL A 365 -28.57 21.50 -3.82
CA VAL A 365 -27.17 21.39 -4.23
C VAL A 365 -26.25 21.56 -3.02
N GLU A 366 -25.55 20.48 -2.66
CA GLU A 366 -24.57 20.47 -1.58
C GLU A 366 -23.14 20.49 -2.16
N LEU A 367 -22.40 21.57 -1.91
CA LEU A 367 -20.98 21.67 -2.28
C LEU A 367 -20.09 21.14 -1.15
N ARG A 368 -19.48 19.96 -1.34
CA ARG A 368 -18.58 19.35 -0.35
C ARG A 368 -17.12 19.57 -0.67
N GLY A 369 -16.31 19.75 0.37
CA GLY A 369 -14.86 19.81 0.21
C GLY A 369 -14.06 18.61 0.67
N GLN A 370 -12.78 18.59 0.32
CA GLN A 370 -11.82 17.55 0.75
C GLN A 370 -11.78 17.42 2.29
N ASN A 371 -12.15 18.48 3.02
CA ASN A 371 -12.22 18.48 4.49
C ASN A 371 -13.49 17.81 5.05
N ASP A 372 -14.50 17.48 4.23
CA ASP A 372 -15.81 16.93 4.65
C ASP A 372 -15.92 15.39 4.49
N LEU A 373 -14.79 14.69 4.27
CA LEU A 373 -14.73 13.22 4.32
C LEU A 373 -15.06 12.72 5.74
N PRO A 374 -15.79 11.59 5.91
CA PRO A 374 -15.94 10.95 7.21
C PRO A 374 -14.55 10.64 7.79
N GLN A 375 -14.16 11.36 8.83
CA GLN A 375 -12.88 11.15 9.50
C GLN A 375 -12.88 9.73 10.09
N GLN A 376 -11.96 8.87 9.61
CA GLN A 376 -11.50 7.77 10.44
C GLN A 376 -10.89 8.36 11.73
N PRO A 377 -11.10 7.75 12.91
CA PRO A 377 -10.76 8.38 14.16
C PRO A 377 -9.23 8.34 14.39
N CYS A 378 -8.56 9.47 14.14
CA CYS A 378 -7.21 9.76 14.64
C CYS A 378 -7.03 11.28 14.83
N ARG A 379 -7.29 11.74 16.07
CA ARG A 379 -6.66 12.77 16.95
C ARG A 379 -5.82 13.97 16.39
N PRO A 380 -5.66 15.04 17.20
CA PRO A 380 -5.85 16.45 16.80
C PRO A 380 -4.67 17.10 16.07
N LYS A 381 -4.98 18.00 15.12
CA LYS A 381 -4.03 18.83 14.38
C LYS A 381 -3.56 20.03 15.21
N GLY A 382 -2.25 20.20 15.32
CA GLY A 382 -1.60 21.48 15.64
C GLY A 382 -1.79 22.45 14.47
N LYS A 383 -2.06 23.70 14.80
CA LYS A 383 -2.37 24.80 13.87
C LYS A 383 -1.11 25.25 13.13
N GLU A 384 -1.21 25.49 11.83
CA GLU A 384 -0.39 26.50 11.17
C GLU A 384 -1.15 27.11 9.98
N LYS A 385 -0.97 28.43 9.83
CA LYS A 385 -1.79 29.34 9.01
C LYS A 385 -1.30 29.38 7.56
N VAL A 386 -2.26 29.48 6.64
CA VAL A 386 -2.09 29.86 5.24
C VAL A 386 -2.01 31.39 5.10
N PRO A 387 -1.25 31.92 4.13
CA PRO A 387 -1.66 33.10 3.39
C PRO A 387 -1.89 32.82 1.90
N SER A 388 -2.81 33.61 1.35
CA SER A 388 -3.53 33.48 0.08
C SER A 388 -2.84 34.09 -1.15
N GLU A 389 -3.09 33.45 -2.30
CA GLU A 389 -3.30 33.93 -3.68
C GLU A 389 -2.34 34.92 -4.35
N THR A 390 -1.79 34.53 -5.52
CA THR A 390 -1.97 35.21 -6.83
C THR A 390 -1.39 34.37 -7.99
N SER A 391 -1.98 34.56 -9.17
CA SER A 391 -2.06 33.70 -10.37
C SER A 391 -0.85 33.66 -11.33
N GLY A 392 -0.55 32.47 -11.89
CA GLY A 392 0.26 32.23 -13.10
C GLY A 392 0.78 30.78 -13.21
N ILE A 393 0.71 30.14 -14.39
CA ILE A 393 1.15 28.77 -14.77
C ILE A 393 0.90 27.68 -13.68
N GLY A 394 -0.34 27.24 -13.51
CA GLY A 394 -0.72 26.05 -12.72
C GLY A 394 -0.02 25.91 -11.35
N SER A 395 -0.47 26.66 -10.35
CA SER A 395 0.16 26.82 -9.02
C SER A 395 0.37 25.56 -8.16
N GLU A 396 0.00 24.36 -8.61
CA GLU A 396 0.18 23.10 -7.86
C GLU A 396 1.48 22.34 -8.20
N GLN A 397 2.11 22.62 -9.35
CA GLN A 397 3.46 22.11 -9.67
C GLN A 397 4.55 23.19 -9.58
N LEU A 398 4.14 24.45 -9.48
CA LEU A 398 5.08 25.53 -9.21
C LEU A 398 5.66 25.34 -7.80
N LEU A 399 6.98 25.38 -7.72
CA LEU A 399 7.65 25.59 -6.44
C LEU A 399 7.20 26.96 -5.94
N ASP A 400 6.67 27.03 -4.70
CA ASP A 400 6.37 28.31 -4.07
C ASP A 400 7.61 29.20 -4.13
N LYS A 401 7.43 30.51 -4.29
CA LYS A 401 8.50 31.51 -4.43
C LYS A 401 9.58 31.36 -3.37
N LYS A 402 9.19 30.98 -2.15
CA LYS A 402 10.11 30.68 -1.04
C LYS A 402 11.07 29.51 -1.31
N TYR A 403 10.68 28.53 -2.11
CA TYR A 403 11.51 27.42 -2.56
C TYR A 403 12.37 27.82 -3.76
N LEU A 404 11.82 28.58 -4.71
CA LEU A 404 12.56 29.09 -5.88
C LEU A 404 13.76 29.96 -5.49
N ASP A 405 13.60 30.81 -4.48
CA ASP A 405 14.68 31.67 -3.96
C ASP A 405 15.81 30.88 -3.27
N ARG A 406 15.59 29.59 -2.97
CA ARG A 406 16.56 28.69 -2.34
C ARG A 406 17.24 27.73 -3.32
N LEU A 407 16.70 27.64 -4.54
CA LEU A 407 17.29 26.82 -5.59
C LEU A 407 18.63 27.41 -6.03
N TYR A 408 19.56 26.53 -6.36
CA TYR A 408 20.79 26.92 -7.05
C TYR A 408 20.53 27.14 -8.54
N GLU A 409 21.49 27.74 -9.24
CA GLU A 409 21.35 28.15 -10.66
C GLU A 409 20.93 27.01 -11.59
N SER A 410 21.51 25.80 -11.45
CA SER A 410 21.11 24.67 -12.29
C SER A 410 19.73 24.12 -11.92
N GLU A 411 19.38 24.16 -10.64
CA GLU A 411 18.05 23.77 -10.15
C GLU A 411 16.96 24.72 -10.67
N GLN A 412 17.24 26.03 -10.70
CA GLN A 412 16.36 27.04 -11.30
C GLN A 412 16.25 26.82 -12.80
N SER A 413 17.37 26.58 -13.49
CA SER A 413 17.37 26.36 -14.94
C SER A 413 16.57 25.12 -15.34
N VAL A 414 16.71 24.00 -14.63
CA VAL A 414 15.90 22.78 -14.88
C VAL A 414 14.43 23.06 -14.61
N TYR A 415 14.12 23.75 -13.51
CA TYR A 415 12.74 24.14 -13.21
C TYR A 415 12.14 25.00 -14.32
N GLU A 416 12.84 26.02 -14.80
CA GLU A 416 12.40 26.85 -15.91
C GLU A 416 12.18 26.01 -17.18
N MET A 417 13.09 25.10 -17.51
CA MET A 417 12.95 24.21 -18.65
C MET A 417 11.76 23.25 -18.55
N LEU A 418 11.45 22.76 -17.34
CA LEU A 418 10.23 21.99 -17.06
C LEU A 418 8.98 22.84 -17.31
N MET A 419 8.99 24.10 -16.88
CA MET A 419 7.87 25.02 -17.07
C MET A 419 7.69 25.45 -18.52
N LEU A 420 8.72 25.30 -19.37
CA LEU A 420 8.68 25.55 -20.80
C LEU A 420 8.19 24.34 -21.61
N GLN A 421 8.07 23.16 -21.00
CA GLN A 421 7.56 21.97 -21.70
C GLN A 421 6.06 22.11 -22.05
N PRO A 422 5.60 21.41 -23.11
CA PRO A 422 4.18 21.24 -23.36
C PRO A 422 3.44 20.78 -22.10
N ARG A 423 2.20 21.26 -21.92
CA ARG A 423 1.44 20.98 -20.70
C ARG A 423 1.25 19.47 -20.50
N ASP A 424 1.09 18.71 -21.56
CA ASP A 424 0.92 17.26 -21.58
C ASP A 424 2.20 16.44 -21.35
N THR A 425 3.36 17.08 -21.18
CA THR A 425 4.61 16.38 -20.85
C THR A 425 4.61 15.95 -19.39
N ASP A 426 4.23 14.70 -19.12
CA ASP A 426 4.29 14.10 -17.79
C ASP A 426 5.57 13.27 -17.56
N ILE A 427 6.23 12.85 -18.66
CA ILE A 427 7.43 11.99 -18.65
C ILE A 427 8.45 12.44 -19.69
N PHE A 428 9.73 12.28 -19.38
CA PHE A 428 10.80 12.29 -20.35
C PHE A 428 11.16 10.86 -20.71
N ILE A 429 11.16 10.55 -22.01
CA ILE A 429 11.57 9.27 -22.57
C ILE A 429 12.87 9.49 -23.33
N LEU A 430 13.97 8.93 -22.83
CA LEU A 430 15.22 8.86 -23.57
C LEU A 430 15.23 7.55 -24.35
N GLU A 431 14.91 7.63 -25.63
CA GLU A 431 14.88 6.48 -26.54
C GLU A 431 16.30 5.99 -26.84
N ASN A 432 16.45 4.67 -26.96
CA ASN A 432 17.74 4.00 -27.20
C ASN A 432 18.81 4.33 -26.16
N CYS A 433 18.38 4.69 -24.95
CA CYS A 433 19.26 5.00 -23.84
C CYS A 433 19.34 3.81 -22.88
N ASP A 434 20.47 3.10 -22.94
CA ASP A 434 20.83 2.08 -21.94
C ASP A 434 22.26 2.36 -21.44
N PRO A 435 22.39 3.19 -20.39
CA PRO A 435 23.71 3.56 -19.87
C PRO A 435 24.53 2.36 -19.41
N TRP A 436 23.88 1.24 -19.05
CA TRP A 436 24.54 0.05 -18.52
C TRP A 436 24.70 -1.07 -19.57
N GLY A 437 24.07 -0.98 -20.73
CA GLY A 437 24.13 -1.99 -21.80
C GLY A 437 23.56 -3.35 -21.36
N THR A 438 22.53 -3.34 -20.52
CA THR A 438 21.96 -4.51 -19.85
C THR A 438 20.70 -5.06 -20.50
N HIS A 439 20.16 -4.35 -21.48
CA HIS A 439 18.89 -4.68 -22.11
C HIS A 439 19.07 -4.95 -23.62
N THR A 440 18.34 -5.95 -24.13
CA THR A 440 18.30 -6.28 -25.57
C THR A 440 17.00 -5.76 -26.18
N GLY A 441 17.06 -4.75 -27.05
CA GLY A 441 15.89 -4.14 -27.73
C GLY A 441 15.90 -2.61 -27.70
N GLU A 442 14.80 -1.96 -28.11
CA GLU A 442 14.59 -0.52 -27.89
C GLU A 442 14.32 -0.26 -26.40
N VAL A 443 15.32 0.29 -25.71
CA VAL A 443 15.25 0.61 -24.28
C VAL A 443 14.82 2.06 -24.11
N LYS A 444 13.91 2.28 -23.17
CA LYS A 444 13.41 3.61 -22.82
C LYS A 444 13.83 3.91 -21.38
N PHE A 445 14.72 4.88 -21.18
CA PHE A 445 14.97 5.44 -19.85
C PHE A 445 13.89 6.49 -19.59
N ILE A 446 13.08 6.27 -18.55
CA ILE A 446 11.91 7.10 -18.24
C ILE A 446 12.16 7.86 -16.94
N VAL A 447 11.93 9.18 -16.98
CA VAL A 447 11.93 10.05 -15.80
C VAL A 447 10.60 10.79 -15.76
N ASN A 448 9.82 10.66 -14.69
CA ASN A 448 8.59 11.44 -14.55
C ASN A 448 8.95 12.87 -14.15
N VAL A 449 8.19 13.85 -14.69
CA VAL A 449 8.32 15.26 -14.30
C VAL A 449 8.11 15.44 -12.80
N GLU A 450 7.14 14.71 -12.22
CA GLU A 450 6.86 14.77 -10.78
C GLU A 450 8.06 14.32 -9.94
N ASP A 451 8.82 13.31 -10.38
CA ASP A 451 10.00 12.84 -9.64
C ASP A 451 11.08 13.94 -9.57
N ILE A 452 11.20 14.75 -10.62
CA ILE A 452 12.14 15.89 -10.68
C ILE A 452 11.65 17.01 -9.77
N LEU A 453 10.34 17.31 -9.79
CA LEU A 453 9.73 18.31 -8.92
C LEU A 453 9.82 17.92 -7.43
N GLU A 454 9.58 16.66 -7.07
CA GLU A 454 9.79 16.11 -5.72
C GLU A 454 11.25 16.26 -5.29
N CYS A 455 12.20 15.97 -6.20
CA CYS A 455 13.63 16.16 -5.93
C CYS A 455 13.97 17.63 -5.63
N LEU A 456 13.44 18.58 -6.42
CA LEU A 456 13.61 20.02 -6.21
C LEU A 456 12.96 20.48 -4.89
N LYS A 457 11.80 19.93 -4.52
CA LYS A 457 11.08 20.21 -3.24
C LYS A 457 11.79 19.66 -2.00
N ARG A 458 12.83 18.85 -2.17
CA ARG A 458 13.51 18.08 -1.11
C ARG A 458 12.62 16.98 -0.49
N ASP A 459 11.74 16.39 -1.29
CA ASP A 459 10.87 15.29 -0.89
C ASP A 459 11.53 13.90 -1.09
N ARG A 460 10.81 12.82 -0.79
CA ARG A 460 11.31 11.45 -0.84
C ARG A 460 11.75 11.06 -2.26
N LEU A 461 13.04 10.84 -2.45
CA LEU A 461 13.56 10.37 -3.73
C LEU A 461 13.12 8.95 -4.10
N ASN A 462 12.74 8.80 -5.35
CA ASN A 462 12.35 7.53 -5.95
C ASN A 462 13.51 6.88 -6.74
N ILE A 463 13.23 5.78 -7.43
CA ILE A 463 14.27 5.04 -8.18
C ILE A 463 14.73 5.76 -9.44
N SER A 464 13.87 6.50 -10.15
CA SER A 464 14.25 7.20 -11.38
C SER A 464 15.34 8.26 -11.10
N ILE A 465 15.21 9.01 -10.00
CA ILE A 465 16.22 10.00 -9.58
C ILE A 465 17.56 9.33 -9.19
N LEU A 466 17.53 8.23 -8.45
CA LEU A 466 18.76 7.51 -8.06
C LEU A 466 19.40 6.79 -9.24
N LYS A 467 18.62 6.28 -10.22
CA LYS A 467 19.15 5.81 -11.50
C LYS A 467 19.88 6.93 -12.22
N MET A 468 19.26 8.12 -12.26
CA MET A 468 19.83 9.28 -12.93
C MET A 468 21.17 9.69 -12.30
N TYR A 469 21.23 9.72 -10.97
CA TYR A 469 22.45 10.00 -10.22
C TYR A 469 23.52 8.92 -10.34
N SER A 470 23.13 7.64 -10.43
CA SER A 470 24.06 6.54 -10.70
C SER A 470 24.68 6.66 -12.10
N TRP A 471 23.91 7.08 -13.09
CA TRP A 471 24.42 7.31 -14.44
C TRP A 471 25.35 8.53 -14.48
N LEU A 472 25.01 9.65 -13.83
CA LEU A 472 25.93 10.78 -13.63
C LEU A 472 27.31 10.30 -13.13
N TRP A 473 27.34 9.49 -12.07
CA TRP A 473 28.61 8.98 -11.55
C TRP A 473 29.32 8.01 -12.48
N LYS A 474 28.57 7.17 -13.20
CA LYS A 474 29.15 6.29 -14.21
C LYS A 474 29.89 7.08 -15.31
N GLU A 475 29.32 8.20 -15.75
CA GLU A 475 29.99 9.09 -16.70
C GLU A 475 31.19 9.78 -16.06
N LYS A 476 31.02 10.44 -14.91
CA LYS A 476 32.12 11.16 -14.23
C LYS A 476 33.32 10.28 -13.91
N LEU A 477 33.09 9.03 -13.48
CA LEU A 477 34.17 8.09 -13.21
C LEU A 477 34.99 7.78 -14.47
N THR A 478 34.34 7.80 -15.65
CA THR A 478 35.00 7.52 -16.93
C THR A 478 35.63 8.77 -17.53
N SER A 479 34.91 9.90 -17.56
CA SER A 479 35.28 11.12 -18.28
C SER A 479 36.09 12.12 -17.45
N GLU A 480 35.75 12.32 -16.18
CA GLU A 480 36.37 13.33 -15.32
C GLU A 480 37.47 12.73 -14.42
N TRP A 481 37.20 11.58 -13.79
CA TRP A 481 38.07 11.03 -12.74
C TRP A 481 38.99 9.92 -13.25
N GLY A 482 38.70 9.34 -14.43
CA GLY A 482 39.48 8.23 -15.00
C GLY A 482 39.58 7.00 -14.08
N LEU A 483 38.66 6.85 -13.13
CA LEU A 483 38.73 5.85 -12.06
C LEU A 483 38.16 4.51 -12.54
N LYS A 484 38.97 3.77 -13.29
CA LYS A 484 38.60 2.44 -13.83
C LYS A 484 38.41 1.36 -12.76
N SER A 485 38.85 1.63 -11.53
CA SER A 485 38.72 0.74 -10.37
C SER A 485 37.35 0.80 -9.70
N VAL A 486 36.36 1.49 -10.28
CA VAL A 486 34.97 1.49 -9.80
C VAL A 486 33.99 1.34 -10.94
N ILE A 487 32.99 0.48 -10.76
CA ILE A 487 31.78 0.46 -11.61
C ILE A 487 30.55 0.77 -10.78
N VAL A 488 29.57 1.44 -11.40
CA VAL A 488 28.28 1.75 -10.80
C VAL A 488 27.19 0.94 -11.50
N LEU A 489 26.44 0.12 -10.76
CA LEU A 489 25.35 -0.70 -11.33
C LEU A 489 24.03 0.09 -11.43
N ASP A 490 23.12 -0.40 -12.27
CA ASP A 490 21.75 0.11 -12.33
C ASP A 490 21.00 -0.26 -11.03
N PRO A 491 20.58 0.73 -10.21
CA PRO A 491 19.86 0.46 -8.97
C PRO A 491 18.50 -0.23 -9.17
N GLU A 492 17.87 -0.11 -10.34
CA GLU A 492 16.64 -0.86 -10.68
C GLU A 492 16.92 -2.35 -10.86
N MET A 493 17.97 -2.69 -11.62
CA MET A 493 18.36 -4.07 -11.88
C MET A 493 18.72 -4.83 -10.60
N VAL A 494 19.37 -4.19 -9.63
CA VAL A 494 19.71 -4.80 -8.34
C VAL A 494 18.68 -4.55 -7.23
N SER A 495 17.52 -3.99 -7.57
CA SER A 495 16.49 -3.63 -6.58
C SER A 495 15.87 -4.86 -5.91
N ALA A 496 15.36 -4.68 -4.68
CA ALA A 496 14.60 -5.73 -4.01
C ALA A 496 13.34 -6.16 -4.80
N ASN A 497 12.78 -5.27 -5.62
CA ASN A 497 11.65 -5.55 -6.49
C ASN A 497 12.03 -6.51 -7.63
N ASN A 498 13.13 -6.24 -8.34
CA ASN A 498 13.59 -7.13 -9.41
C ASN A 498 14.08 -8.48 -8.87
N ILE A 499 14.66 -8.51 -7.66
CA ILE A 499 14.95 -9.78 -6.96
C ILE A 499 13.67 -10.58 -6.66
N GLN A 500 12.51 -9.95 -6.50
CA GLN A 500 11.25 -10.67 -6.29
C GLN A 500 10.64 -11.16 -7.61
N ILE A 501 10.72 -10.34 -8.65
CA ILE A 501 10.17 -10.64 -9.98
C ILE A 501 10.98 -11.72 -10.69
N ASP A 502 12.30 -11.56 -10.77
CA ASP A 502 13.19 -12.42 -11.56
C ASP A 502 14.58 -12.51 -10.92
N LYS A 503 14.73 -13.47 -10.00
CA LYS A 503 15.99 -13.69 -9.28
C LYS A 503 17.13 -14.07 -10.21
N GLU A 504 16.85 -14.91 -11.19
CA GLU A 504 17.87 -15.44 -12.09
C GLU A 504 18.47 -14.31 -12.93
N ARG A 505 17.63 -13.42 -13.46
CA ARG A 505 18.11 -12.23 -14.18
C ARG A 505 18.97 -11.31 -13.32
N VAL A 506 18.64 -11.11 -12.05
CA VAL A 506 19.47 -10.30 -11.14
C VAL A 506 20.80 -11.00 -10.81
N ILE A 507 20.78 -12.32 -10.60
CA ILE A 507 21.98 -13.13 -10.39
C ILE A 507 22.89 -13.04 -11.62
N ASP A 508 22.35 -13.22 -12.81
CA ASP A 508 23.09 -13.15 -14.07
C ASP A 508 23.66 -11.75 -14.32
N TYR A 509 22.89 -10.69 -14.02
CA TYR A 509 23.39 -9.32 -14.11
C TYR A 509 24.57 -9.06 -13.16
N LEU A 510 24.46 -9.49 -11.90
CA LEU A 510 25.54 -9.36 -10.92
C LEU A 510 26.76 -10.19 -11.30
N LYS A 511 26.56 -11.44 -11.71
CA LYS A 511 27.62 -12.35 -12.17
C LYS A 511 28.35 -11.77 -13.37
N THR A 512 27.62 -11.26 -14.36
CA THR A 512 28.18 -10.62 -15.55
C THR A 512 28.98 -9.38 -15.16
N SER A 513 28.47 -8.57 -14.23
CA SER A 513 29.18 -7.42 -13.67
C SER A 513 30.45 -7.82 -12.90
N PHE A 514 30.48 -9.00 -12.27
CA PHE A 514 31.68 -9.52 -11.60
C PHE A 514 32.72 -10.01 -12.60
N LEU A 515 32.29 -10.62 -13.71
CA LEU A 515 33.15 -11.07 -14.79
C LEU A 515 33.73 -9.91 -15.60
N SER A 516 33.04 -8.77 -15.65
CA SER A 516 33.46 -7.59 -16.42
C SER A 516 34.49 -6.72 -15.72
N VAL A 517 34.92 -7.07 -14.50
CA VAL A 517 35.83 -6.23 -13.70
C VAL A 517 37.06 -6.99 -13.20
N GLU A 518 38.16 -6.26 -13.04
CA GLU A 518 39.35 -6.80 -12.38
C GLU A 518 39.09 -6.99 -10.88
N PRO A 519 39.75 -7.94 -10.19
CA PRO A 519 39.48 -8.23 -8.78
C PRO A 519 39.61 -7.04 -7.81
N LYS A 520 40.45 -6.05 -8.13
CA LYS A 520 40.65 -4.82 -7.34
C LYS A 520 39.61 -3.72 -7.60
N THR A 521 38.64 -3.98 -8.47
CA THR A 521 37.56 -3.06 -8.80
C THR A 521 36.46 -3.10 -7.74
N TYR A 522 35.96 -1.93 -7.34
CA TYR A 522 34.77 -1.81 -6.51
C TYR A 522 33.50 -1.76 -7.37
N ILE A 523 32.46 -2.42 -6.90
CA ILE A 523 31.14 -2.40 -7.53
C ILE A 523 30.19 -1.67 -6.59
N LEU A 524 29.78 -0.47 -6.98
CA LEU A 524 28.94 0.40 -6.18
C LEU A 524 27.50 0.40 -6.72
N PHE A 525 26.51 0.38 -5.84
CA PHE A 525 25.13 0.59 -6.24
C PHE A 525 24.26 1.07 -5.08
N PRO A 526 23.32 2.01 -5.33
CA PRO A 526 22.19 2.24 -4.45
C PRO A 526 21.28 1.00 -4.43
N TYR A 527 20.81 0.64 -3.26
CA TYR A 527 19.90 -0.48 -3.05
C TYR A 527 18.68 -0.01 -2.27
N ASN A 528 17.51 -0.12 -2.90
CA ASN A 528 16.23 0.12 -2.26
C ASN A 528 15.65 -1.19 -1.75
N GLU A 529 15.39 -1.24 -0.45
CA GLU A 529 14.57 -2.29 0.12
C GLU A 529 13.61 -1.71 1.16
N ARG A 530 12.31 -1.95 0.95
CA ARG A 530 11.23 -1.56 1.88
C ARG A 530 11.14 -0.04 2.07
N ASN A 531 11.26 0.72 0.98
CA ASN A 531 11.20 2.19 0.95
C ASN A 531 12.31 2.87 1.75
N HIS A 532 13.48 2.24 1.81
CA HIS A 532 14.69 2.77 2.44
C HIS A 532 15.88 2.59 1.52
N TRP A 533 16.58 3.67 1.22
CA TRP A 533 17.78 3.66 0.40
C TRP A 533 19.02 3.39 1.25
N THR A 534 19.88 2.52 0.74
CA THR A 534 21.22 2.24 1.27
C THR A 534 22.20 2.19 0.11
N VAL A 535 23.47 2.48 0.37
CA VAL A 535 24.52 2.35 -0.65
C VAL A 535 25.35 1.13 -0.34
N MET A 536 25.55 0.27 -1.32
CA MET A 536 26.33 -0.96 -1.23
C MET A 536 27.60 -0.83 -2.07
N VAL A 537 28.70 -1.38 -1.56
CA VAL A 537 29.97 -1.45 -2.28
C VAL A 537 30.58 -2.84 -2.11
N VAL A 538 30.73 -3.55 -3.22
CA VAL A 538 31.32 -4.89 -3.24
C VAL A 538 32.80 -4.77 -3.60
N SER A 539 33.65 -5.45 -2.83
CA SER A 539 35.07 -5.66 -3.16
C SER A 539 35.32 -7.16 -3.38
N LEU A 540 35.69 -7.52 -4.60
CA LEU A 540 36.01 -8.91 -4.96
C LEU A 540 37.40 -9.34 -4.48
N ALA A 541 38.33 -8.40 -4.28
CA ALA A 541 39.68 -8.68 -3.80
C ALA A 541 39.72 -9.33 -2.41
N ASN A 542 38.83 -8.91 -1.50
CA ASN A 542 38.77 -9.38 -0.12
C ASN A 542 37.41 -9.97 0.28
N TYR A 543 36.50 -10.16 -0.69
CA TYR A 543 35.14 -10.65 -0.48
C TYR A 543 34.39 -9.89 0.63
N THR A 544 34.51 -8.56 0.65
CA THR A 544 33.81 -7.70 1.60
C THR A 544 32.74 -6.89 0.89
N LEU A 545 31.56 -6.82 1.49
CA LEU A 545 30.52 -5.88 1.12
C LEU A 545 30.45 -4.79 2.19
N TYR A 546 30.76 -3.58 1.77
CA TYR A 546 30.60 -2.37 2.57
C TYR A 546 29.21 -1.79 2.32
N TYR A 547 28.57 -1.25 3.36
CA TYR A 547 27.29 -0.58 3.18
C TYR A 547 27.18 0.67 4.05
N ALA A 548 26.60 1.73 3.48
CA ALA A 548 26.27 2.96 4.18
C ALA A 548 24.76 3.06 4.37
N ASN A 549 24.34 3.44 5.58
CA ASN A 549 22.95 3.44 5.99
C ASN A 549 22.65 4.68 6.85
N SER A 550 21.69 5.48 6.44
CA SER A 550 21.31 6.72 7.14
C SER A 550 20.46 6.50 8.38
N ILE A 551 19.93 5.30 8.63
CA ILE A 551 19.16 5.00 9.83
C ILE A 551 20.05 4.33 10.88
N ASP A 552 20.07 4.85 12.11
CA ASP A 552 20.72 4.18 13.25
C ASP A 552 19.89 2.96 13.69
N ARG A 553 20.48 1.76 13.55
CA ARG A 553 19.81 0.47 13.79
C ARG A 553 20.35 -0.31 14.99
N THR A 554 21.22 0.27 15.81
CA THR A 554 21.75 -0.36 17.04
C THR A 554 20.65 -0.80 18.03
N ARG A 555 19.38 -0.36 17.85
CA ARG A 555 18.21 -0.75 18.66
C ARG A 555 17.21 -1.74 18.01
N ARG A 556 17.39 -2.20 16.77
CA ARG A 556 16.36 -2.95 15.99
C ARG A 556 16.81 -4.23 15.27
N GLY A 557 17.90 -4.87 15.72
CA GLY A 557 18.44 -6.07 15.05
C GLY A 557 19.07 -5.74 13.69
N GLY A 558 20.25 -6.31 13.40
CA GLY A 558 21.03 -5.97 12.21
C GLY A 558 20.29 -6.14 10.88
N PRO A 559 20.82 -5.59 9.77
CA PRO A 559 20.09 -5.58 8.52
C PRO A 559 19.91 -6.98 7.93
N ILE A 560 18.68 -7.27 7.51
CA ILE A 560 18.36 -8.36 6.59
C ILE A 560 18.13 -7.68 5.25
N TYR A 561 19.08 -7.84 4.32
CA TYR A 561 18.91 -7.39 2.95
C TYR A 561 18.59 -8.58 2.05
N SER A 562 17.51 -8.54 1.28
CA SER A 562 17.17 -9.65 0.35
C SER A 562 18.26 -9.90 -0.69
N ILE A 563 19.06 -8.89 -1.02
CA ILE A 563 20.21 -9.02 -1.92
C ILE A 563 21.36 -9.85 -1.36
N ARG A 564 21.38 -10.14 -0.05
CA ARG A 564 22.50 -10.86 0.59
C ARG A 564 22.70 -12.26 0.02
N ASP A 565 21.62 -13.03 -0.09
CA ASP A 565 21.69 -14.38 -0.63
C ASP A 565 21.98 -14.35 -2.13
N ILE A 566 21.39 -13.39 -2.85
CA ILE A 566 21.59 -13.16 -4.28
C ILE A 566 23.06 -12.88 -4.61
N LEU A 567 23.73 -11.99 -3.86
CA LEU A 567 25.15 -11.69 -4.03
C LEU A 567 26.05 -12.89 -3.75
N ASN A 568 25.72 -13.70 -2.74
CA ASN A 568 26.50 -14.91 -2.44
C ASN A 568 26.34 -15.98 -3.52
N ILE A 569 25.14 -16.11 -4.11
CA ILE A 569 24.90 -17.00 -5.26
C ILE A 569 25.68 -16.50 -6.47
N ALA A 570 25.55 -15.23 -6.84
CA ALA A 570 26.29 -14.63 -7.94
C ALA A 570 27.82 -14.76 -7.76
N LEU A 571 28.32 -14.58 -6.53
CA LEU A 571 29.74 -14.77 -6.22
C LEU A 571 30.18 -16.23 -6.42
N LYS A 572 29.36 -17.20 -5.97
CA LYS A 572 29.64 -18.62 -6.16
C LYS A 572 29.73 -18.96 -7.64
N ASP A 573 28.77 -18.49 -8.43
CA ASP A 573 28.72 -18.79 -9.88
C ASP A 573 29.89 -18.12 -10.61
N TYR A 574 30.20 -16.87 -10.28
CA TYR A 574 31.41 -16.18 -10.76
C TYR A 574 32.69 -16.97 -10.45
N LEU A 575 32.90 -17.39 -9.19
CA LEU A 575 34.10 -18.12 -8.77
C LEU A 575 34.20 -19.52 -9.41
N SER A 576 33.05 -20.14 -9.69
CA SER A 576 32.97 -21.41 -10.42
C SER A 576 33.47 -21.25 -11.86
N ASP A 577 33.02 -20.22 -12.56
CA ASP A 577 33.38 -19.97 -13.96
C ASP A 577 34.87 -19.69 -14.14
N ILE A 578 35.47 -18.90 -13.24
CA ILE A 578 36.90 -18.60 -13.28
C ILE A 578 37.78 -19.71 -12.67
N LYS A 579 37.19 -20.82 -12.21
CA LYS A 579 37.86 -22.03 -11.69
C LYS A 579 38.84 -21.79 -10.53
N ILE A 580 38.66 -20.73 -9.75
CA ILE A 580 39.63 -20.33 -8.71
C ILE A 580 39.49 -21.16 -7.42
N ARG A 581 38.30 -21.71 -7.06
CA ARG A 581 38.10 -22.41 -5.77
C ARG A 581 37.11 -23.56 -5.79
N ARG A 582 37.34 -24.57 -4.92
CA ARG A 582 36.39 -25.65 -4.57
C ARG A 582 35.50 -25.33 -3.36
N ASN A 583 35.88 -24.35 -2.53
CA ASN A 583 35.11 -23.89 -1.39
C ASN A 583 34.88 -22.37 -1.51
N TYR A 584 33.62 -21.95 -1.62
CA TYR A 584 33.25 -20.60 -2.00
C TYR A 584 33.03 -19.73 -0.75
N PRO A 585 33.76 -18.62 -0.59
CA PRO A 585 33.53 -17.68 0.51
C PRO A 585 32.16 -17.00 0.37
N THR A 586 31.67 -16.45 1.47
CA THR A 586 30.53 -15.52 1.47
C THR A 586 31.04 -14.11 1.73
N PHE A 587 30.28 -13.09 1.30
CA PHE A 587 30.67 -11.72 1.58
C PHE A 587 30.68 -11.42 3.08
N LYS A 588 31.77 -10.82 3.55
CA LYS A 588 31.83 -10.19 4.88
C LYS A 588 31.13 -8.83 4.82
N TRP A 589 30.09 -8.64 5.63
CA TRP A 589 29.33 -7.39 5.68
C TRP A 589 29.95 -6.40 6.65
N THR A 590 30.25 -5.19 6.18
CA THR A 590 30.87 -4.13 6.99
C THR A 590 30.06 -2.84 6.84
N GLU A 591 29.50 -2.32 7.93
CA GLU A 591 28.84 -1.00 7.91
C GLU A 591 29.88 0.11 7.90
N LEU A 592 29.70 1.11 7.04
CA LEU A 592 30.50 2.32 7.00
C LEU A 592 29.96 3.32 8.02
N LEU A 593 30.86 3.99 8.75
CA LEU A 593 30.49 5.08 9.64
C LEU A 593 30.10 6.30 8.79
N CYS A 594 28.86 6.72 8.94
CA CYS A 594 28.25 7.78 8.15
C CYS A 594 27.13 8.48 8.94
N SER A 595 26.87 9.74 8.59
CA SER A 595 25.86 10.61 9.22
C SER A 595 24.51 9.95 9.14
N LYS A 596 23.72 10.09 10.20
CA LYS A 596 22.38 9.53 10.25
C LYS A 596 21.36 10.62 9.94
N GLN A 597 20.34 10.26 9.17
CA GLN A 597 19.22 11.15 8.85
C GLN A 597 18.42 11.46 10.12
N LYS A 598 17.71 12.58 10.11
CA LYS A 598 16.82 12.96 11.21
C LYS A 598 15.38 12.58 10.89
N ASP A 599 14.99 12.70 9.63
CA ASP A 599 13.63 12.48 9.17
C ASP A 599 13.50 11.17 8.36
N ASP A 600 12.26 10.70 8.17
CA ASP A 600 11.96 9.39 7.57
C ASP A 600 11.99 9.37 6.02
N PHE A 601 12.32 10.49 5.36
CA PHE A 601 12.30 10.63 3.89
C PHE A 601 13.67 10.95 3.27
N GLU A 602 14.67 11.35 4.06
CA GLU A 602 15.95 11.86 3.54
C GLU A 602 16.90 10.78 2.99
N CYS A 603 16.57 9.49 3.15
CA CYS A 603 17.49 8.38 2.86
C CYS A 603 18.06 8.37 1.42
N GLY A 604 17.30 8.89 0.44
CA GLY A 604 17.77 9.03 -0.94
C GLY A 604 18.88 10.07 -1.07
N TYR A 605 18.72 11.24 -0.47
CA TYR A 605 19.73 12.31 -0.45
C TYR A 605 20.99 11.88 0.29
N PHE A 606 20.83 11.21 1.44
CA PHE A 606 21.96 10.63 2.16
C PHE A 606 22.66 9.56 1.31
N SER A 607 21.94 8.77 0.52
CA SER A 607 22.55 7.82 -0.42
C SER A 607 23.37 8.53 -1.50
N MET A 608 22.88 9.63 -2.09
CA MET A 608 23.67 10.44 -3.02
C MET A 608 24.97 10.96 -2.39
N LEU A 609 24.88 11.47 -1.14
CA LEU A 609 26.03 11.93 -0.38
C LEU A 609 27.02 10.81 -0.05
N TYR A 610 26.54 9.63 0.34
CA TYR A 610 27.38 8.47 0.59
C TYR A 610 28.08 7.99 -0.67
N MET A 611 27.39 7.95 -1.81
CA MET A 611 28.03 7.64 -3.09
C MET A 611 29.20 8.58 -3.35
N LYS A 612 28.97 9.90 -3.26
CA LYS A 612 30.03 10.91 -3.45
C LYS A 612 31.18 10.73 -2.46
N GLY A 613 30.89 10.53 -1.18
CA GLY A 613 31.89 10.32 -0.13
C GLY A 613 32.72 9.05 -0.34
N ILE A 614 32.06 7.94 -0.66
CA ILE A 614 32.69 6.66 -0.98
C ILE A 614 33.60 6.79 -2.20
N LEU A 615 33.11 7.37 -3.30
CA LEU A 615 33.87 7.52 -4.53
C LEU A 615 35.07 8.45 -4.32
N THR A 616 34.89 9.54 -3.58
CA THR A 616 35.98 10.44 -3.18
C THR A 616 37.03 9.69 -2.34
N ALA A 617 36.60 8.86 -1.40
CA ALA A 617 37.51 8.05 -0.58
C ALA A 617 38.30 7.05 -1.44
N ILE A 618 37.65 6.37 -2.39
CA ILE A 618 38.34 5.43 -3.30
C ILE A 618 39.33 6.16 -4.20
N PHE A 619 38.97 7.34 -4.71
CA PHE A 619 39.85 8.13 -5.58
C PHE A 619 41.17 8.54 -4.89
N HIS A 620 41.14 8.77 -3.58
CA HIS A 620 42.31 9.16 -2.79
C HIS A 620 42.98 8.00 -2.04
N ASP A 621 42.50 6.76 -2.18
CA ASP A 621 43.03 5.59 -1.46
C ASP A 621 43.91 4.71 -2.37
N GLU A 622 45.21 4.72 -2.11
CA GLU A 622 46.20 3.91 -2.82
C GLU A 622 46.20 2.43 -2.40
N ASN A 623 45.56 2.07 -1.27
CA ASN A 623 45.65 0.72 -0.69
C ASN A 623 44.48 -0.20 -1.04
N HIS A 624 43.47 0.29 -1.77
CA HIS A 624 42.23 -0.45 -2.07
C HIS A 624 41.54 -1.01 -0.81
N VAL A 625 41.47 -0.20 0.25
CA VAL A 625 40.70 -0.49 1.46
C VAL A 625 39.88 0.74 1.84
N LEU A 626 38.56 0.66 1.57
CA LEU A 626 37.61 1.68 1.97
C LEU A 626 37.78 2.07 3.45
N PRO A 627 37.93 3.37 3.76
CA PRO A 627 38.07 3.83 5.13
C PRO A 627 36.82 3.52 5.95
N ARG A 628 36.99 3.39 7.27
CA ARG A 628 35.87 3.13 8.19
C ARG A 628 34.83 4.26 8.19
N SER A 629 35.24 5.49 7.88
CA SER A 629 34.38 6.65 7.75
C SER A 629 34.51 7.20 6.34
N ILE A 630 33.38 7.54 5.73
CA ILE A 630 33.28 8.08 4.36
C ILE A 630 32.98 9.58 4.34
N GLU A 631 33.00 10.21 5.51
CA GLU A 631 32.73 11.63 5.69
C GLU A 631 34.01 12.46 5.63
N PRO A 632 33.93 13.73 5.22
CA PRO A 632 35.00 14.69 5.46
C PRO A 632 35.28 14.75 6.96
N VAL A 633 36.55 14.60 7.34
CA VAL A 633 37.01 14.42 8.73
C VAL A 633 36.24 15.31 9.72
N GLY A 634 35.40 14.68 10.54
CA GLY A 634 34.76 15.30 11.70
C GLY A 634 33.52 16.18 11.45
N ARG A 635 32.95 16.23 10.23
CA ARG A 635 31.72 16.99 9.96
C ARG A 635 30.56 16.12 9.46
N PRO A 636 29.40 16.10 10.14
CA PRO A 636 28.22 15.43 9.62
C PRO A 636 27.66 16.16 8.39
N TYR A 637 26.93 15.45 7.54
CA TYR A 637 26.24 16.05 6.41
C TYR A 637 25.15 17.02 6.88
N VAL A 638 25.08 18.18 6.23
CA VAL A 638 24.07 19.21 6.46
C VAL A 638 23.26 19.48 5.20
N GLU A 639 22.17 20.23 5.31
CA GLU A 639 21.29 20.60 4.19
C GLU A 639 22.06 21.21 3.00
N LYS A 640 23.10 22.01 3.27
CA LYS A 640 23.97 22.57 2.22
C LYS A 640 24.71 21.51 1.41
N ASP A 641 25.05 20.37 2.02
CA ASP A 641 25.68 19.26 1.29
C ASP A 641 24.65 18.55 0.40
N ILE A 642 23.42 18.36 0.87
CA ILE A 642 22.30 17.83 0.07
C ILE A 642 22.07 18.73 -1.16
N ALA A 643 21.97 20.04 -0.95
CA ALA A 643 21.72 20.95 -2.05
C ALA A 643 22.82 20.92 -3.12
N LYS A 644 24.09 20.73 -2.73
CA LYS A 644 25.19 20.57 -3.70
C LYS A 644 25.03 19.34 -4.59
N VAL A 645 24.65 18.19 -4.03
CA VAL A 645 24.50 16.96 -4.83
C VAL A 645 23.24 16.99 -5.68
N VAL A 646 22.18 17.68 -5.24
CA VAL A 646 21.00 17.93 -6.07
C VAL A 646 21.32 18.88 -7.22
N ASN A 647 21.98 20.00 -6.98
CA ASN A 647 22.42 20.91 -8.03
C ASN A 647 23.31 20.22 -9.08
N GLU A 648 24.25 19.37 -8.64
CA GLU A 648 25.09 18.58 -9.54
C GLU A 648 24.26 17.61 -10.40
N LEU A 649 23.22 16.99 -9.82
CA LEU A 649 22.28 16.15 -10.57
C LEU A 649 21.43 16.95 -11.55
N MET A 650 20.95 18.13 -11.16
CA MET A 650 20.12 18.97 -12.02
C MET A 650 20.92 19.47 -13.23
N GLU A 651 22.19 19.84 -13.06
CA GLU A 651 23.05 20.22 -14.19
C GLU A 651 23.24 19.04 -15.17
N PHE A 652 23.36 17.83 -14.64
CA PHE A 652 23.43 16.64 -15.49
C PHE A 652 22.11 16.34 -16.21
N MET A 653 20.98 16.36 -15.49
CA MET A 653 19.65 16.16 -16.07
C MET A 653 19.35 17.20 -17.14
N LYS A 654 19.77 18.45 -16.93
CA LYS A 654 19.66 19.52 -17.91
C LYS A 654 20.24 19.11 -19.26
N HIS A 655 21.44 18.54 -19.28
CA HIS A 655 22.09 18.08 -20.50
C HIS A 655 21.47 16.82 -21.12
N GLN A 656 20.83 15.97 -20.33
CA GLN A 656 20.27 14.71 -20.80
C GLN A 656 18.83 14.86 -21.31
N LEU A 657 18.03 15.75 -20.70
CA LEU A 657 16.59 15.85 -20.91
C LEU A 657 16.16 17.03 -21.78
N PHE A 658 16.97 18.09 -21.86
CA PHE A 658 16.67 19.35 -22.55
C PHE A 658 17.82 19.75 -23.47
#